data_AF-A0A1L8HKY8-F1
#
_entry.id   AF-A0A1L8HKY8-F1
#
_cell.length_a   1.000
_cell.length_b   1.000
_cell.length_c   1.000
_cell.angle_alpha   90.00
_cell.angle_beta   90.00
_cell.angle_gamma   90.00
#
_symmetry.space_group_name_H-M   'P 1'
#
loop_
_entity.id
_entity.type
_entity.pdbx_description
1 polymer ?
#
loop_
_entity_poly.entity_id
_entity_poly.type
_entity_poly.pdbx_seq_one_letter_code
_entity_poly.pdbx_strand_id
1 'polypeptide(L)'
;MLGWAQVPRLTWQDLNALLFLCLIPSLCSTKETSSVTKLQDQHLSQGDLIELLNLPRDTSNSVITVRYICSRPCRVHVDVVASSEFWTGVSVFKKRWTNEQYSHQPRTRTVKLKFPSIMIYRNDYFLRNSVNVYYAAVRAWLVPSDTVDVKHNESILFAVAKAYDVLNTIPPLLRPYKDHQICLTWGFEQVRRQKENTMFVCPCESDAVKMLDFPFASSSEHFGIITTFQNFRNRELELRRRQQSNNNAKFTFSVWIYLLNYCAHKECGIIHHVDHSKMYATPVLFLNDKGQIHVQMRLVSETDTAFLTRFKVPLHRWLRLDIAGYGRKITFTVLLGKELERFAQEIYNLQEDVLHDDTDGYVALGGTKFVKGIMGFFGPVNYYRLRTLKSTEISNPLVDEIYHQIDSYYQRCASVQDIVHLYISNVGKENELPTQNKSHNYYLNLHLQYGRPCCKPFSWKKEEKEKYGHLLSLLQSTEWMPLDSSNELMMRFGIIIYDSIIEKVSGGLDHLGAAVPSLIEASCSGYHKASYLLAVMYETGLHVPVDKVQGLLYSLVGAQGDDRLALLKLGYKHFQGIDSYPLDLDVSCSYYINIAKKTPKDQKNKQEEQQAYAEAIRLTDDNMLKEQTRENDDLFLWLKQNAERGDPYAQHRLAQMYFWGQQGVSKNIKAALEWYKRGALENEDPIIMYDYAVILFKGEVIRKNMKLAFKLMKTAADKGKHEALNGLGWYYHNFQKDSFNAAKYWKRAYDMGNPDAAFNLGVLYLNGEYPGEPGINETRAFKYISRASEGGHIDAIIFLVQYLMMGSLKSVPRDPKAGIIWAKSVAEQNGHIGHVIRKALNAYLDKSLHVSVLNYILTAEAGVEVSQTNMAYLCEEHPEFATTYLRDACIMRYYNLSVYQNNPPSVALLKLGDLYYYGGNNRPRDLSMSLKLYMQAALQGDSQGFYNLARLVQEGISIPDHLLQHLNIDKSLYPTSESLTLELYQRCQSHSSDEESLSPCSFMLIYFHIHTAWHSILCPHLIYGVGSLLLSVAVAGIFLRARLVQDVGPESRRQQVVHSAPSPAADSDNSPVTEQTESSTRDVSSNSEAEALPFHRASVHFIIRNMKEIIRNYRDILASMVAVGICIYCVTCAM
;
A
#
# COMPACT_ATOMS: atom_id res chain seq x y z
N MET A 1 20.66 26.23 33.43
CA MET A 1 21.90 25.45 33.68
C MET A 1 22.44 24.95 32.35
N LEU A 2 23.76 24.88 32.16
CA LEU A 2 24.41 24.55 30.89
C LEU A 2 25.11 23.20 30.97
N GLY A 3 25.20 22.49 29.84
CA GLY A 3 25.82 21.17 29.71
C GLY A 3 26.30 20.89 28.29
N TRP A 4 27.29 21.65 27.82
CA TRP A 4 27.99 21.40 26.55
C TRP A 4 29.23 20.54 26.79
N ALA A 5 29.46 19.53 25.94
CA ALA A 5 30.76 18.87 25.74
C ALA A 5 30.88 18.55 24.24
N GLN A 6 31.59 19.36 23.44
CA GLN A 6 33.05 19.46 23.28
C GLN A 6 33.64 18.40 22.33
N VAL A 7 34.01 18.87 21.14
CA VAL A 7 34.90 18.19 20.19
C VAL A 7 36.29 18.85 20.30
N PRO A 8 37.38 18.09 20.51
CA PRO A 8 38.73 18.63 20.40
C PRO A 8 39.24 18.62 18.95
N ARG A 9 40.05 19.61 18.61
CA ARG A 9 40.95 19.67 17.43
C ARG A 9 42.36 19.96 17.94
N LEU A 10 43.34 19.78 17.04
CA LEU A 10 44.78 20.05 17.24
C LEU A 10 45.50 18.95 18.07
N THR A 11 46.78 18.64 17.84
CA THR A 11 47.77 19.25 16.91
C THR A 11 48.67 18.19 16.25
N TRP A 12 49.29 18.55 15.13
CA TRP A 12 50.57 17.97 14.68
C TRP A 12 51.74 18.73 15.34
N GLN A 13 52.95 18.16 15.32
CA GLN A 13 54.15 18.63 16.06
C GLN A 13 53.98 18.38 17.58
N ASP A 14 54.62 17.36 18.15
CA ASP A 14 56.09 17.38 18.30
C ASP A 14 56.82 16.02 18.26
N LEU A 15 58.14 16.12 18.01
CA LEU A 15 59.23 15.18 18.30
C LEU A 15 59.18 13.69 17.85
N ASN A 16 59.92 13.42 16.77
CA ASN A 16 60.52 12.10 16.47
C ASN A 16 61.67 11.78 17.45
N ALA A 17 61.80 10.53 17.91
CA ALA A 17 63.08 9.87 18.27
C ALA A 17 62.90 8.34 18.45
N LEU A 18 64.00 7.57 18.37
CA LEU A 18 64.09 6.10 18.62
C LEU A 18 63.21 5.25 17.67
N LEU A 19 63.64 4.77 16.49
CA LEU A 19 64.88 4.10 16.04
C LEU A 19 65.14 2.66 16.58
N PHE A 20 64.84 1.70 15.70
CA PHE A 20 65.59 0.45 15.37
C PHE A 20 65.26 -0.94 15.97
N LEU A 21 65.25 -1.90 15.00
CA LEU A 21 65.65 -3.33 15.04
C LEU A 21 64.76 -4.42 15.68
N CYS A 22 64.01 -5.13 14.83
CA CYS A 22 64.22 -6.55 14.43
C CYS A 22 63.07 -6.99 13.48
N LEU A 23 63.24 -7.27 12.18
CA LEU A 23 63.93 -8.40 11.50
C LEU A 23 63.35 -9.81 11.77
N ILE A 24 62.35 -10.21 10.96
CA ILE A 24 62.39 -11.33 9.96
C ILE A 24 60.98 -11.64 9.43
N PRO A 25 60.76 -11.81 8.11
CA PRO A 25 59.49 -12.28 7.54
C PRO A 25 59.57 -13.69 6.91
N SER A 26 58.56 -14.52 7.16
CA SER A 26 58.28 -15.81 6.51
C SER A 26 56.84 -16.24 6.84
N LEU A 27 56.09 -17.03 6.05
CA LEU A 27 56.12 -17.41 4.63
C LEU A 27 54.71 -17.95 4.26
N CYS A 28 54.46 -18.23 2.98
CA CYS A 28 53.21 -18.73 2.39
C CYS A 28 52.03 -17.72 2.32
N SER A 29 51.29 -17.47 1.22
CA SER A 29 51.15 -18.04 -0.14
C SER A 29 49.81 -18.76 -0.40
N THR A 30 48.85 -18.02 -0.96
CA THR A 30 47.99 -18.49 -2.06
C THR A 30 47.72 -17.34 -3.03
N LYS A 31 48.14 -17.48 -4.29
CA LYS A 31 47.70 -16.65 -5.42
C LYS A 31 47.43 -17.55 -6.61
N GLU A 32 46.16 -17.80 -6.89
CA GLU A 32 45.74 -18.42 -8.15
C GLU A 32 45.82 -17.38 -9.29
N THR A 33 47.02 -17.14 -9.79
CA THR A 33 47.20 -16.52 -11.11
C THR A 33 47.17 -17.61 -12.16
N SER A 34 46.12 -17.62 -13.00
CA SER A 34 46.02 -18.53 -14.15
C SER A 34 47.31 -18.49 -14.98
N SER A 35 47.91 -19.65 -15.22
CA SER A 35 49.19 -19.76 -15.93
C SER A 35 49.09 -19.18 -17.34
N VAL A 36 49.74 -18.02 -17.57
CA VAL A 36 50.07 -17.58 -18.93
C VAL A 36 51.08 -18.59 -19.48
N THR A 37 50.67 -19.38 -20.47
CA THR A 37 51.53 -20.38 -21.09
C THR A 37 52.69 -19.70 -21.78
N LYS A 38 53.89 -19.82 -21.19
CA LYS A 38 55.13 -19.75 -21.96
C LYS A 38 55.12 -20.92 -22.94
N LEU A 39 54.64 -20.64 -24.14
CA LEU A 39 54.72 -21.54 -25.27
C LEU A 39 56.17 -21.53 -25.78
N GLN A 40 57.00 -22.25 -25.04
CA GLN A 40 58.40 -22.52 -25.33
C GLN A 40 58.49 -23.97 -25.83
N ASP A 41 59.53 -24.27 -26.61
CA ASP A 41 59.81 -25.55 -27.25
C ASP A 41 58.83 -26.00 -28.36
N GLN A 42 59.08 -25.48 -29.57
CA GLN A 42 59.18 -26.34 -30.74
C GLN A 42 60.58 -26.16 -31.36
N HIS A 43 61.16 -27.28 -31.81
CA HIS A 43 62.56 -27.47 -32.19
C HIS A 43 63.33 -26.25 -32.75
N LEU A 44 64.41 -25.90 -32.06
CA LEU A 44 65.49 -25.05 -32.58
C LEU A 44 66.26 -25.77 -33.70
N SER A 45 65.82 -25.56 -34.95
CA SER A 45 66.75 -25.55 -36.08
C SER A 45 67.51 -24.22 -36.08
N GLN A 46 68.83 -24.25 -36.30
CA GLN A 46 69.66 -23.06 -36.23
C GLN A 46 69.38 -22.13 -37.43
N GLY A 47 68.79 -20.95 -37.18
CA GLY A 47 68.50 -19.99 -38.25
C GLY A 47 68.00 -18.63 -37.77
N ASP A 48 66.79 -18.59 -37.21
CA ASP A 48 66.04 -17.36 -36.95
C ASP A 48 65.75 -17.16 -35.46
N LEU A 49 65.92 -15.93 -34.96
CA LEU A 49 65.70 -15.58 -33.56
C LEU A 49 65.27 -14.11 -33.43
N ILE A 50 64.37 -13.81 -32.49
CA ILE A 50 64.01 -12.44 -32.12
C ILE A 50 63.80 -12.31 -30.61
N GLU A 51 64.28 -11.20 -30.05
CA GLU A 51 64.20 -10.87 -28.64
C GLU A 51 63.89 -9.38 -28.45
N LEU A 52 63.26 -9.06 -27.31
CA LEU A 52 63.03 -7.70 -26.86
C LEU A 52 63.96 -7.41 -25.67
N LEU A 53 64.77 -6.38 -25.78
CA LEU A 53 65.73 -5.92 -24.77
C LEU A 53 65.40 -4.48 -24.36
N ASN A 54 65.75 -4.11 -23.12
CA ASN A 54 65.47 -2.80 -22.53
C ASN A 54 63.98 -2.40 -22.62
N LEU A 55 63.07 -3.32 -22.28
CA LEU A 55 61.65 -2.99 -22.15
C LEU A 55 61.41 -1.96 -21.03
N PRO A 56 60.57 -0.94 -21.27
CA PRO A 56 60.10 -0.06 -20.20
C PRO A 56 59.22 -0.85 -19.23
N ARG A 57 59.27 -0.51 -17.94
CA ARG A 57 58.33 -1.08 -16.97
C ARG A 57 56.90 -0.62 -17.24
N ASP A 58 56.72 0.66 -17.58
CA ASP A 58 55.39 1.29 -17.65
C ASP A 58 55.11 1.89 -19.04
N THR A 59 53.83 2.15 -19.36
CA THR A 59 53.34 2.69 -20.65
C THR A 59 53.71 4.17 -20.96
N SER A 60 54.93 4.58 -20.63
CA SER A 60 55.51 5.89 -20.99
C SER A 60 56.18 5.85 -22.38
N ASN A 61 56.32 7.02 -23.04
CA ASN A 61 56.96 7.12 -24.37
C ASN A 61 58.47 6.83 -24.29
N SER A 62 58.84 5.60 -24.65
CA SER A 62 60.10 4.95 -24.29
C SER A 62 60.79 4.33 -25.52
N VAL A 63 62.01 3.80 -25.34
CA VAL A 63 62.80 3.19 -26.42
C VAL A 63 63.10 1.74 -26.06
N ILE A 64 62.61 0.80 -26.87
CA ILE A 64 62.94 -0.63 -26.78
C ILE A 64 64.06 -0.97 -27.78
N THR A 65 64.82 -2.03 -27.50
CA THR A 65 65.84 -2.55 -28.42
C THR A 65 65.44 -3.94 -28.88
N VAL A 66 65.21 -4.12 -30.18
CA VAL A 66 64.89 -5.43 -30.77
C VAL A 66 66.18 -6.09 -31.25
N ARG A 67 66.53 -7.25 -30.70
CA ARG A 67 67.66 -8.08 -31.16
C ARG A 67 67.10 -9.18 -32.06
N TYR A 68 67.68 -9.38 -33.24
CA TYR A 68 67.21 -10.39 -34.18
C TYR A 68 68.32 -10.99 -35.06
N ILE A 69 68.11 -12.23 -35.48
CA ILE A 69 68.90 -12.97 -36.47
C ILE A 69 67.89 -13.49 -37.51
N CYS A 70 68.24 -13.41 -38.80
CA CYS A 70 67.44 -13.99 -39.88
C CYS A 70 68.27 -14.91 -40.76
N SER A 71 67.76 -16.11 -41.07
CA SER A 71 68.39 -17.10 -41.95
C SER A 71 68.24 -16.77 -43.44
N ARG A 72 67.22 -15.98 -43.78
CA ARG A 72 66.83 -15.54 -45.14
C ARG A 72 66.39 -14.07 -45.10
N PRO A 73 66.22 -13.39 -46.26
CA PRO A 73 65.63 -12.05 -46.30
C PRO A 73 64.30 -12.00 -45.55
N CYS A 74 64.20 -11.13 -44.56
CA CYS A 74 63.10 -11.14 -43.58
C CYS A 74 62.50 -9.74 -43.37
N ARG A 75 61.24 -9.71 -42.92
CA ARG A 75 60.57 -8.52 -42.41
C ARG A 75 60.46 -8.65 -40.91
N VAL A 76 61.00 -7.67 -40.18
CA VAL A 76 60.84 -7.55 -38.73
C VAL A 76 59.61 -6.68 -38.46
N HIS A 77 58.67 -7.23 -37.70
CA HIS A 77 57.46 -6.54 -37.27
C HIS A 77 57.53 -6.31 -35.76
N VAL A 78 57.05 -5.15 -35.32
CA VAL A 78 56.87 -4.79 -33.91
C VAL A 78 55.51 -4.11 -33.78
N ASP A 79 54.66 -4.60 -32.87
CA ASP A 79 53.45 -3.89 -32.47
C ASP A 79 53.32 -3.79 -30.95
N VAL A 80 52.45 -2.89 -30.51
CA VAL A 80 51.96 -2.89 -29.12
C VAL A 80 50.45 -3.01 -29.17
N VAL A 81 49.94 -3.98 -28.43
CA VAL A 81 48.52 -4.27 -28.29
C VAL A 81 48.07 -3.83 -26.90
N ALA A 82 46.98 -3.06 -26.83
CA ALA A 82 46.36 -2.62 -25.59
C ALA A 82 44.94 -3.18 -25.45
N SER A 83 44.57 -3.50 -24.22
CA SER A 83 43.21 -3.85 -23.82
C SER A 83 42.71 -2.90 -22.72
N SER A 84 41.50 -2.40 -22.93
CA SER A 84 40.78 -1.45 -22.11
C SER A 84 39.37 -1.98 -21.81
N GLU A 85 38.61 -1.28 -20.98
CA GLU A 85 37.25 -1.70 -20.61
C GLU A 85 36.28 -1.73 -21.81
N PHE A 86 36.57 -0.96 -22.87
CA PHE A 86 35.75 -0.86 -24.08
C PHE A 86 36.31 -1.63 -25.29
N TRP A 87 37.60 -1.99 -25.27
CA TRP A 87 38.30 -2.58 -26.43
C TRP A 87 39.34 -3.59 -25.99
N THR A 88 39.26 -4.83 -26.48
CA THR A 88 40.28 -5.86 -26.28
C THR A 88 41.16 -6.01 -27.51
N GLY A 89 42.49 -6.15 -27.32
CA GLY A 89 43.39 -6.56 -28.40
C GLY A 89 43.69 -5.50 -29.47
N VAL A 90 43.41 -4.22 -29.22
CA VAL A 90 43.63 -3.15 -30.21
C VAL A 90 45.12 -2.79 -30.31
N SER A 91 45.64 -2.80 -31.54
CA SER A 91 47.03 -2.41 -31.80
C SER A 91 47.17 -0.88 -31.80
N VAL A 92 47.83 -0.33 -30.77
CA VAL A 92 48.02 1.11 -30.53
C VAL A 92 49.32 1.66 -31.11
N PHE A 93 50.24 0.78 -31.51
CA PHE A 93 51.50 1.12 -32.18
C PHE A 93 51.89 0.00 -33.14
N LYS A 94 52.41 0.34 -34.33
CA LYS A 94 53.00 -0.61 -35.29
C LYS A 94 54.25 -0.02 -35.93
N LYS A 95 55.29 -0.85 -36.10
CA LYS A 95 56.49 -0.55 -36.89
C LYS A 95 56.97 -1.81 -37.60
N ARG A 96 57.43 -1.68 -38.85
CA ARG A 96 58.04 -2.77 -39.63
C ARG A 96 59.29 -2.29 -40.36
N TRP A 97 60.21 -3.20 -40.68
CA TRP A 97 61.34 -2.97 -41.59
C TRP A 97 61.82 -4.27 -42.24
N THR A 98 62.45 -4.17 -43.41
CA THR A 98 63.12 -5.28 -44.09
C THR A 98 64.55 -5.47 -43.56
N ASN A 99 65.08 -6.68 -43.74
CA ASN A 99 66.49 -7.01 -43.61
C ASN A 99 66.87 -7.95 -44.76
N GLU A 100 67.52 -7.38 -45.79
CA GLU A 100 67.84 -8.06 -47.06
C GLU A 100 69.19 -8.78 -47.05
N GLN A 101 70.05 -8.50 -46.07
CA GLN A 101 71.37 -9.15 -45.93
C GLN A 101 71.30 -10.35 -44.98
N TYR A 102 71.77 -11.51 -45.44
CA TYR A 102 72.00 -12.67 -44.59
C TYR A 102 73.31 -12.51 -43.82
N SER A 103 73.28 -12.78 -42.51
CA SER A 103 74.47 -12.88 -41.65
C SER A 103 74.09 -13.56 -40.35
N HIS A 104 74.81 -14.58 -39.91
CA HIS A 104 74.58 -15.25 -38.62
C HIS A 104 74.96 -14.40 -37.38
N GLN A 105 75.18 -13.09 -37.55
CA GLN A 105 75.44 -12.15 -36.46
C GLN A 105 74.13 -11.46 -36.03
N PRO A 106 73.85 -11.34 -34.72
CA PRO A 106 72.64 -10.68 -34.22
C PRO A 106 72.66 -9.18 -34.49
N ARG A 107 71.66 -8.70 -35.24
CA ARG A 107 71.41 -7.27 -35.46
C ARG A 107 70.56 -6.73 -34.31
N THR A 108 70.82 -5.49 -33.90
CA THR A 108 70.00 -4.79 -32.91
C THR A 108 69.42 -3.51 -33.50
N ARG A 109 68.16 -3.20 -33.19
CA ARG A 109 67.51 -1.94 -33.63
C ARG A 109 66.69 -1.32 -32.50
N THR A 110 67.00 -0.07 -32.18
CA THR A 110 66.22 0.74 -31.25
C THR A 110 64.93 1.23 -31.90
N VAL A 111 63.79 1.05 -31.23
CA VAL A 111 62.47 1.51 -31.68
C VAL A 111 61.86 2.39 -30.58
N LYS A 112 61.56 3.66 -30.90
CA LYS A 112 60.86 4.56 -29.99
C LYS A 112 59.35 4.32 -30.07
N LEU A 113 58.77 3.83 -28.98
CA LEU A 113 57.34 3.67 -28.81
C LEU A 113 56.67 5.04 -28.65
N LYS A 114 55.52 5.21 -29.31
CA LYS A 114 54.64 6.38 -29.16
C LYS A 114 53.22 5.88 -28.92
N PHE A 115 52.64 6.17 -27.76
CA PHE A 115 51.26 5.79 -27.45
C PHE A 115 50.27 6.96 -27.66
N PRO A 116 48.98 6.69 -27.89
CA PRO A 116 47.93 7.72 -27.93
C PRO A 116 47.89 8.55 -26.64
N SER A 117 47.63 9.86 -26.73
CA SER A 117 47.63 10.73 -25.55
C SER A 117 46.62 10.29 -24.47
N ILE A 118 45.47 9.74 -24.86
CA ILE A 118 44.42 9.19 -23.97
C ILE A 118 44.86 7.96 -23.15
N MET A 119 46.01 7.35 -23.48
CA MET A 119 46.61 6.22 -22.75
C MET A 119 47.75 6.66 -21.81
N ILE A 120 48.44 7.78 -22.12
CA ILE A 120 49.59 8.27 -21.35
C ILE A 120 49.17 9.26 -20.26
N TYR A 121 48.20 10.13 -20.55
CA TYR A 121 47.84 11.27 -19.71
C TYR A 121 46.49 11.08 -19.01
N ARG A 122 46.22 11.90 -17.99
CA ARG A 122 44.93 11.97 -17.29
C ARG A 122 43.96 12.95 -17.97
N ASN A 123 42.69 12.91 -17.56
CA ASN A 123 41.68 13.86 -18.04
C ASN A 123 42.07 15.31 -17.73
N ASP A 124 42.00 16.16 -18.75
CA ASP A 124 42.14 17.61 -18.64
C ASP A 124 41.09 18.34 -19.50
N TYR A 125 41.14 19.68 -19.52
CA TYR A 125 40.17 20.50 -20.23
C TYR A 125 40.07 20.19 -21.74
N PHE A 126 41.21 19.89 -22.36
CA PHE A 126 41.36 19.55 -23.78
C PHE A 126 41.35 18.03 -23.98
N LEU A 127 42.14 17.29 -23.19
CA LEU A 127 42.22 15.83 -23.25
C LEU A 127 41.09 15.19 -22.43
N ARG A 128 39.92 15.08 -23.05
CA ARG A 128 38.75 14.42 -22.46
C ARG A 128 38.78 12.91 -22.74
N ASN A 129 38.22 12.13 -21.82
CA ASN A 129 38.00 10.68 -21.93
C ASN A 129 39.29 9.86 -22.07
N SER A 130 40.21 10.03 -21.11
CA SER A 130 41.38 9.18 -20.89
C SER A 130 40.95 7.75 -20.58
N VAL A 131 41.46 6.79 -21.35
CA VAL A 131 40.99 5.40 -21.30
C VAL A 131 41.72 4.63 -20.21
N ASN A 132 40.97 3.89 -19.38
CA ASN A 132 41.57 2.90 -18.49
C ASN A 132 42.02 1.69 -19.32
N VAL A 133 43.33 1.48 -19.38
CA VAL A 133 43.97 0.36 -20.08
C VAL A 133 44.52 -0.51 -18.96
N TYR A 134 44.05 -1.75 -18.84
CA TYR A 134 44.49 -2.66 -17.78
C TYR A 134 45.59 -3.62 -18.26
N TYR A 135 45.70 -3.86 -19.57
CA TYR A 135 46.72 -4.71 -20.17
C TYR A 135 47.30 -4.04 -21.41
N ALA A 136 48.63 -4.05 -21.53
CA ALA A 136 49.33 -3.68 -22.75
C ALA A 136 50.52 -4.61 -22.94
N ALA A 137 50.75 -5.10 -24.17
CA ALA A 137 51.85 -6.01 -24.48
C ALA A 137 52.56 -5.60 -25.77
N VAL A 138 53.89 -5.56 -25.71
CA VAL A 138 54.76 -5.40 -26.88
C VAL A 138 54.93 -6.78 -27.52
N ARG A 139 54.82 -6.86 -28.84
CA ARG A 139 55.08 -8.09 -29.61
C ARG A 139 56.03 -7.78 -30.76
N ALA A 140 56.96 -8.67 -31.02
CA ALA A 140 57.83 -8.58 -32.18
C ALA A 140 57.97 -9.95 -32.86
N TRP A 141 58.02 -9.97 -34.19
CA TRP A 141 58.04 -11.21 -34.95
C TRP A 141 58.75 -11.08 -36.31
N LEU A 142 59.20 -12.23 -36.85
CA LEU A 142 59.89 -12.34 -38.13
C LEU A 142 59.03 -13.03 -39.19
N VAL A 143 58.91 -12.43 -40.37
CA VAL A 143 58.22 -13.03 -41.55
C VAL A 143 59.22 -13.11 -42.71
N PRO A 144 59.41 -14.28 -43.37
CA PRO A 144 60.24 -14.40 -44.57
C PRO A 144 59.72 -13.50 -45.71
N SER A 145 60.62 -12.93 -46.52
CA SER A 145 60.19 -11.99 -47.57
C SER A 145 59.73 -12.66 -48.87
N ASP A 146 59.97 -13.97 -49.03
CA ASP A 146 59.74 -14.73 -50.27
C ASP A 146 58.28 -15.20 -50.45
N THR A 147 57.39 -14.93 -49.48
CA THR A 147 55.99 -15.34 -49.54
C THR A 147 55.17 -14.42 -50.46
N VAL A 148 54.63 -14.99 -51.54
CA VAL A 148 54.00 -14.24 -52.65
C VAL A 148 52.69 -13.53 -52.25
N ASP A 149 51.98 -13.98 -51.22
CA ASP A 149 50.66 -13.46 -50.86
C ASP A 149 50.70 -12.36 -49.77
N VAL A 150 50.33 -11.13 -50.15
CA VAL A 150 50.73 -9.90 -49.44
C VAL A 150 49.77 -9.48 -48.32
N LYS A 151 48.50 -9.91 -48.32
CA LYS A 151 47.48 -9.40 -47.38
C LYS A 151 47.23 -10.26 -46.12
N HIS A 152 47.38 -11.59 -46.20
CA HIS A 152 47.07 -12.47 -45.06
C HIS A 152 48.31 -12.86 -44.23
N ASN A 153 49.50 -12.88 -44.85
CA ASN A 153 50.72 -13.41 -44.23
C ASN A 153 51.47 -12.42 -43.30
N GLU A 154 51.05 -11.15 -43.18
CA GLU A 154 51.63 -10.22 -42.19
C GLU A 154 51.14 -10.49 -40.74
N SER A 155 50.28 -11.49 -40.53
CA SER A 155 49.79 -11.92 -39.21
C SER A 155 50.88 -12.61 -38.38
N ILE A 156 50.91 -12.30 -37.08
CA ILE A 156 51.77 -12.95 -36.07
C ILE A 156 51.59 -14.49 -35.97
N LEU A 157 50.51 -15.03 -36.55
CA LEU A 157 50.30 -16.47 -36.69
C LEU A 157 51.40 -17.13 -37.55
N PHE A 158 51.73 -16.55 -38.70
CA PHE A 158 52.64 -17.13 -39.72
C PHE A 158 54.13 -16.81 -39.50
N ALA A 159 54.48 -16.18 -38.38
CA ALA A 159 55.84 -15.74 -38.12
C ALA A 159 56.78 -16.87 -37.65
N VAL A 160 58.01 -16.87 -38.14
CA VAL A 160 59.03 -17.92 -37.90
C VAL A 160 59.65 -17.81 -36.50
N ALA A 161 59.86 -16.59 -36.01
CA ALA A 161 60.27 -16.33 -34.63
C ALA A 161 59.37 -15.23 -34.03
N LYS A 162 59.08 -15.34 -32.72
CA LYS A 162 58.11 -14.50 -32.00
C LYS A 162 58.63 -14.19 -30.60
N ALA A 163 58.56 -12.92 -30.20
CA ALA A 163 58.81 -12.46 -28.84
C ALA A 163 57.64 -11.58 -28.37
N TYR A 164 57.27 -11.67 -27.09
CA TYR A 164 56.29 -10.79 -26.48
C TYR A 164 56.67 -10.50 -25.02
N ASP A 165 56.27 -9.33 -24.52
CA ASP A 165 56.36 -8.99 -23.10
C ASP A 165 55.28 -7.96 -22.71
N VAL A 166 54.96 -7.86 -21.43
CA VAL A 166 53.83 -7.09 -20.87
C VAL A 166 54.33 -5.79 -20.23
N LEU A 167 53.62 -4.70 -20.50
CA LEU A 167 53.86 -3.38 -19.92
C LEU A 167 52.94 -3.17 -18.70
N ASN A 168 53.48 -2.63 -17.60
CA ASN A 168 52.65 -2.13 -16.51
C ASN A 168 51.79 -0.96 -17.01
N THR A 169 50.53 -0.98 -16.64
CA THR A 169 49.56 0.05 -16.99
C THR A 169 49.31 0.97 -15.79
N ILE A 170 49.27 2.28 -16.04
CA ILE A 170 49.01 3.29 -15.00
C ILE A 170 47.52 3.69 -15.06
N PRO A 171 46.77 3.63 -13.94
CA PRO A 171 45.38 4.08 -13.88
C PRO A 171 45.22 5.56 -14.24
N PRO A 172 44.15 5.99 -14.94
CA PRO A 172 44.00 7.35 -15.44
C PRO A 172 44.25 8.49 -14.42
N LEU A 173 43.85 8.35 -13.16
CA LEU A 173 44.07 9.39 -12.14
C LEU A 173 45.54 9.58 -11.75
N LEU A 174 46.37 8.54 -11.84
CA LEU A 174 47.78 8.57 -11.45
C LEU A 174 48.71 9.04 -12.58
N ARG A 175 48.20 9.16 -13.80
CA ARG A 175 48.95 9.66 -14.96
C ARG A 175 49.30 11.15 -14.83
N PRO A 176 50.34 11.65 -15.50
CA PRO A 176 50.59 13.09 -15.60
C PRO A 176 49.49 13.82 -16.40
N TYR A 177 49.39 15.13 -16.22
CA TYR A 177 48.69 16.00 -17.18
C TYR A 177 49.49 16.11 -18.48
N LYS A 178 48.82 16.39 -19.60
CA LYS A 178 49.49 16.68 -20.86
C LYS A 178 49.87 18.17 -20.91
N ASP A 179 51.12 18.46 -21.23
CA ASP A 179 51.46 19.76 -21.80
C ASP A 179 50.96 19.81 -23.25
N HIS A 180 50.11 20.79 -23.55
CA HIS A 180 49.54 21.00 -24.87
C HIS A 180 50.27 22.10 -25.65
N GLN A 181 51.18 22.86 -25.03
CA GLN A 181 51.91 23.98 -25.63
C GLN A 181 50.99 25.07 -26.23
N ILE A 182 49.84 25.31 -25.59
CA ILE A 182 48.86 26.34 -25.96
C ILE A 182 48.90 27.46 -24.91
N CYS A 183 49.18 28.70 -25.35
CA CYS A 183 48.95 29.88 -24.51
C CYS A 183 47.45 30.16 -24.42
N LEU A 184 46.89 30.12 -23.21
CA LEU A 184 45.49 30.47 -22.94
C LEU A 184 45.33 31.95 -22.59
N THR A 185 44.15 32.50 -22.86
CA THR A 185 43.77 33.81 -22.33
C THR A 185 43.38 33.69 -20.85
N TRP A 186 43.63 34.75 -20.07
CA TRP A 186 43.54 34.75 -18.60
C TRP A 186 42.20 34.24 -18.05
N GLY A 187 41.07 34.65 -18.64
CA GLY A 187 39.73 34.17 -18.24
C GLY A 187 39.52 32.67 -18.49
N PHE A 188 40.14 32.12 -19.53
CA PHE A 188 40.11 30.69 -19.84
C PHE A 188 40.99 29.89 -18.87
N GLU A 189 42.10 30.47 -18.42
CA GLU A 189 42.97 29.89 -17.39
C GLU A 189 42.29 29.87 -16.01
N GLN A 190 41.54 30.93 -15.65
CA GLN A 190 40.66 30.95 -14.47
C GLN A 190 39.67 29.77 -14.47
N VAL A 191 38.91 29.60 -15.55
CA VAL A 191 37.94 28.48 -15.69
C VAL A 191 38.62 27.11 -15.65
N ARG A 192 39.84 26.99 -16.19
CA ARG A 192 40.64 25.77 -16.09
C ARG A 192 41.03 25.46 -14.64
N ARG A 193 41.65 26.41 -13.93
CA ARG A 193 42.10 26.24 -12.53
C ARG A 193 40.94 25.91 -11.58
N GLN A 194 39.76 26.52 -11.79
CA GLN A 194 38.55 26.20 -11.02
C GLN A 194 38.10 24.75 -11.21
N LYS A 195 38.23 24.18 -12.42
CA LYS A 195 37.83 22.79 -12.73
C LYS A 195 38.91 21.74 -12.44
N GLU A 196 40.19 22.13 -12.35
CA GLU A 196 41.27 21.19 -12.02
C GLU A 196 41.17 20.64 -10.59
N ASN A 197 40.55 21.39 -9.66
CA ASN A 197 40.31 20.96 -8.27
C ASN A 197 38.92 20.35 -8.02
N THR A 198 37.98 20.38 -8.98
CA THR A 198 36.67 19.73 -8.81
C THR A 198 36.78 18.24 -9.12
N MET A 199 36.90 17.39 -8.10
CA MET A 199 36.66 15.95 -8.27
C MET A 199 35.19 15.73 -8.66
N PHE A 200 34.97 15.08 -9.80
CA PHE A 200 33.66 14.52 -10.12
C PHE A 200 33.42 13.33 -9.18
N VAL A 201 32.69 13.56 -8.09
CA VAL A 201 32.15 12.49 -7.25
C VAL A 201 31.14 11.73 -8.09
N CYS A 202 31.53 10.58 -8.62
CA CYS A 202 30.60 9.68 -9.29
C CYS A 202 29.48 9.31 -8.30
N PRO A 203 28.20 9.33 -8.71
CA PRO A 203 27.14 8.81 -7.86
C PRO A 203 27.44 7.34 -7.56
N CYS A 204 27.40 6.97 -6.27
CA CYS A 204 27.60 5.59 -5.82
C CYS A 204 26.38 4.74 -6.20
N GLU A 205 26.37 4.29 -7.44
CA GLU A 205 25.31 3.48 -8.03
C GLU A 205 25.73 2.01 -8.10
N SER A 206 24.89 1.13 -7.56
CA SER A 206 25.11 -0.31 -7.51
C SER A 206 24.57 -0.99 -8.77
N ASP A 207 25.31 -1.94 -9.32
CA ASP A 207 24.82 -2.88 -10.33
C ASP A 207 24.15 -4.13 -9.71
N ALA A 208 24.16 -4.26 -8.38
CA ALA A 208 23.31 -5.19 -7.64
C ALA A 208 21.99 -4.51 -7.25
N VAL A 209 20.87 -5.10 -7.67
CA VAL A 209 19.49 -4.72 -7.34
C VAL A 209 18.88 -5.80 -6.45
N LYS A 210 18.32 -5.38 -5.31
CA LYS A 210 17.44 -6.22 -4.48
C LYS A 210 16.04 -6.16 -5.10
N MET A 211 15.54 -7.29 -5.58
CA MET A 211 14.18 -7.39 -6.15
C MET A 211 13.14 -7.77 -5.09
N LEU A 212 13.57 -8.47 -4.04
CA LEU A 212 12.75 -8.88 -2.91
C LEU A 212 13.65 -9.10 -1.69
N ASP A 213 13.35 -8.42 -0.58
CA ASP A 213 14.07 -8.55 0.70
C ASP A 213 13.24 -9.25 1.79
N PHE A 214 12.01 -9.66 1.49
CA PHE A 214 11.01 -10.15 2.44
C PHE A 214 10.34 -11.44 1.91
N PRO A 215 9.91 -12.40 2.75
CA PRO A 215 9.21 -13.59 2.27
C PRO A 215 7.90 -13.24 1.53
N PHE A 216 7.79 -13.60 0.25
CA PHE A 216 6.60 -13.43 -0.56
C PHE A 216 5.84 -14.76 -0.73
N ALA A 217 4.58 -14.79 -0.29
CA ALA A 217 3.70 -15.95 -0.39
C ALA A 217 3.01 -16.01 -1.77
N SER A 218 3.08 -17.18 -2.42
CA SER A 218 2.55 -17.40 -3.77
C SER A 218 1.60 -18.60 -3.81
N SER A 219 0.37 -18.37 -4.27
CA SER A 219 -0.76 -19.30 -4.17
C SER A 219 -1.13 -19.99 -5.49
N SER A 220 -0.20 -20.10 -6.44
CA SER A 220 -0.43 -20.67 -7.77
C SER A 220 -1.46 -19.93 -8.65
N GLU A 221 -1.73 -18.65 -8.38
CA GLU A 221 -2.65 -17.80 -9.16
C GLU A 221 -1.95 -16.82 -10.13
N HIS A 222 -2.74 -16.09 -10.91
CA HIS A 222 -2.30 -15.16 -11.96
C HIS A 222 -1.77 -13.82 -11.42
N PHE A 223 -0.89 -13.86 -10.42
CA PHE A 223 -0.24 -12.69 -9.81
C PHE A 223 1.17 -13.02 -9.33
N GLY A 224 1.94 -11.96 -9.10
CA GLY A 224 3.36 -11.98 -8.79
C GLY A 224 3.87 -10.54 -8.71
N ILE A 225 5.12 -10.38 -8.32
CA ILE A 225 5.75 -9.07 -8.16
C ILE A 225 6.26 -8.61 -9.53
N ILE A 226 5.85 -7.42 -9.98
CA ILE A 226 6.20 -6.86 -11.30
C ILE A 226 7.15 -5.68 -11.11
N THR A 227 8.39 -5.84 -11.53
CA THR A 227 9.48 -4.84 -11.38
C THR A 227 9.93 -4.30 -12.73
N THR A 228 10.40 -3.04 -12.79
CA THR A 228 11.07 -2.49 -13.98
C THR A 228 12.40 -1.87 -13.59
N PHE A 229 13.46 -2.15 -14.36
CA PHE A 229 14.79 -1.60 -14.08
C PHE A 229 15.04 -0.33 -14.87
N GLN A 230 15.46 0.73 -14.17
CA GLN A 230 15.79 2.00 -14.79
C GLN A 230 17.19 1.96 -15.43
N ASN A 231 17.41 2.83 -16.43
CA ASN A 231 18.76 3.11 -16.95
C ASN A 231 19.68 3.58 -15.80
N PHE A 232 20.98 3.25 -15.87
CA PHE A 232 21.94 3.76 -14.89
C PHE A 232 22.07 5.28 -14.99
N ARG A 233 22.07 5.98 -13.84
CA ARG A 233 22.39 7.42 -13.75
C ARG A 233 23.85 7.68 -14.10
N ASN A 234 24.73 6.73 -13.81
CA ASN A 234 26.13 6.73 -14.22
C ASN A 234 26.25 6.34 -15.70
N ARG A 235 26.64 7.32 -16.52
CA ARG A 235 26.82 7.16 -17.97
C ARG A 235 27.74 6.00 -18.36
N GLU A 236 28.80 5.73 -17.60
CA GLU A 236 29.74 4.65 -17.95
C GLU A 236 29.14 3.26 -17.67
N LEU A 237 28.32 3.12 -16.61
CA LEU A 237 27.56 1.90 -16.35
C LEU A 237 26.49 1.68 -17.44
N GLU A 238 25.78 2.74 -17.85
CA GLU A 238 24.77 2.65 -18.92
C GLU A 238 25.38 2.34 -20.29
N LEU A 239 26.55 2.91 -20.63
CA LEU A 239 27.29 2.56 -21.84
C LEU A 239 27.74 1.09 -21.82
N ARG A 240 28.25 0.62 -20.68
CA ARG A 240 28.66 -0.78 -20.48
C ARG A 240 27.48 -1.75 -20.56
N ARG A 241 26.33 -1.39 -19.98
CA ARG A 241 25.06 -2.15 -20.06
C ARG A 241 24.64 -2.38 -21.51
N ARG A 242 24.56 -1.31 -22.30
CA ARG A 242 24.21 -1.37 -23.74
C ARG A 242 25.22 -2.17 -24.57
N GLN A 243 26.51 -2.07 -24.27
CA GLN A 243 27.53 -2.88 -24.93
C GLN A 243 27.39 -4.38 -24.61
N GLN A 244 27.11 -4.72 -23.34
CA GLN A 244 26.99 -6.10 -22.89
C GLN A 244 25.67 -6.76 -23.33
N SER A 245 24.56 -6.02 -23.35
CA SER A 245 23.24 -6.49 -23.82
C SER A 245 23.30 -7.23 -25.16
N ASN A 246 24.07 -6.69 -26.11
CA ASN A 246 24.14 -7.18 -27.50
C ASN A 246 25.43 -7.95 -27.80
N ASN A 247 26.45 -7.89 -26.94
CA ASN A 247 27.72 -8.60 -27.11
C ASN A 247 28.25 -9.10 -25.75
N ASN A 248 28.20 -10.42 -25.53
CA ASN A 248 28.65 -11.07 -24.29
C ASN A 248 27.93 -10.53 -23.02
N ALA A 249 26.61 -10.77 -22.96
CA ALA A 249 25.76 -10.42 -21.82
C ALA A 249 26.24 -11.08 -20.51
N LYS A 250 26.18 -10.33 -19.40
CA LYS A 250 26.71 -10.76 -18.09
C LYS A 250 25.75 -10.37 -16.98
N PHE A 251 24.99 -11.34 -16.52
CA PHE A 251 24.02 -11.16 -15.45
C PHE A 251 24.12 -12.30 -14.43
N THR A 252 23.65 -12.04 -13.21
CA THR A 252 23.41 -13.09 -12.22
C THR A 252 22.09 -12.84 -11.50
N PHE A 253 21.16 -13.79 -11.55
CA PHE A 253 20.02 -13.84 -10.62
C PHE A 253 20.35 -14.81 -9.49
N SER A 254 19.93 -14.50 -8.27
CA SER A 254 19.96 -15.44 -7.14
C SER A 254 18.64 -15.37 -6.40
N VAL A 255 17.92 -16.51 -6.38
CA VAL A 255 16.50 -16.59 -6.01
C VAL A 255 16.34 -17.63 -4.90
N TRP A 256 15.77 -17.26 -3.76
CA TRP A 256 15.32 -18.24 -2.77
C TRP A 256 13.89 -18.69 -3.05
N ILE A 257 13.64 -19.99 -2.97
CA ILE A 257 12.35 -20.63 -3.23
C ILE A 257 12.09 -21.70 -2.15
N TYR A 258 10.86 -21.76 -1.64
CA TYR A 258 10.33 -22.88 -0.85
C TYR A 258 9.10 -23.41 -1.57
N LEU A 259 9.23 -24.57 -2.22
CA LEU A 259 8.18 -25.14 -3.08
C LEU A 259 7.33 -26.15 -2.30
N LEU A 260 6.00 -26.02 -2.36
CA LEU A 260 5.07 -26.92 -1.66
C LEU A 260 4.61 -28.06 -2.57
N ASN A 261 4.21 -27.75 -3.80
CA ASN A 261 3.78 -28.72 -4.81
C ASN A 261 4.41 -28.35 -6.17
N TYR A 262 4.57 -29.34 -7.05
CA TYR A 262 4.83 -29.07 -8.46
C TYR A 262 3.65 -28.36 -9.13
N CYS A 263 3.87 -27.81 -10.32
CA CYS A 263 2.83 -27.06 -11.02
C CYS A 263 1.62 -27.96 -11.32
N ALA A 264 0.42 -27.55 -10.87
CA ALA A 264 -0.83 -28.23 -11.21
C ALA A 264 -1.27 -28.00 -12.68
N HIS A 265 -0.54 -27.14 -13.40
CA HIS A 265 -0.69 -26.87 -14.83
C HIS A 265 0.61 -27.26 -15.55
N LYS A 266 0.68 -27.08 -16.86
CA LYS A 266 1.89 -27.41 -17.64
C LYS A 266 3.12 -26.67 -17.11
N GLU A 267 2.98 -25.38 -16.82
CA GLU A 267 4.05 -24.44 -16.50
C GLU A 267 3.58 -23.37 -15.51
N CYS A 268 4.43 -23.06 -14.53
CA CYS A 268 4.21 -22.06 -13.49
C CYS A 268 5.41 -21.09 -13.41
N GLY A 269 5.16 -19.80 -13.28
CA GLY A 269 6.18 -18.74 -13.28
C GLY A 269 7.08 -18.77 -12.05
N ILE A 270 8.40 -18.84 -12.28
CA ILE A 270 9.43 -18.52 -11.28
C ILE A 270 9.89 -17.07 -11.50
N ILE A 271 10.61 -16.83 -12.59
CA ILE A 271 10.98 -15.48 -13.07
C ILE A 271 10.83 -15.45 -14.58
N HIS A 272 10.28 -14.37 -15.12
CA HIS A 272 10.28 -14.12 -16.57
C HIS A 272 10.37 -12.64 -16.91
N HIS A 273 11.21 -12.34 -17.89
CA HIS A 273 11.30 -11.02 -18.51
C HIS A 273 10.30 -10.89 -19.68
N VAL A 274 9.66 -9.74 -19.81
CA VAL A 274 8.71 -9.43 -20.87
C VAL A 274 9.05 -8.06 -21.45
N ASP A 275 9.36 -8.01 -22.75
CA ASP A 275 9.79 -6.81 -23.45
C ASP A 275 8.64 -5.80 -23.73
N HIS A 276 8.98 -4.59 -24.20
CA HIS A 276 7.97 -3.58 -24.58
C HIS A 276 7.00 -4.06 -25.67
N SER A 277 7.39 -5.05 -26.48
CA SER A 277 6.55 -5.69 -27.50
C SER A 277 5.70 -6.83 -26.93
N LYS A 278 5.75 -7.05 -25.61
CA LYS A 278 5.01 -8.06 -24.83
C LYS A 278 5.38 -9.50 -25.17
N MET A 279 6.55 -9.71 -25.78
CA MET A 279 7.12 -11.02 -25.99
C MET A 279 7.97 -11.42 -24.79
N TYR A 280 8.12 -12.73 -24.58
CA TYR A 280 9.03 -13.24 -23.56
C TYR A 280 10.48 -12.96 -23.96
N ALA A 281 11.28 -12.46 -23.02
CA ALA A 281 12.67 -12.07 -23.24
C ALA A 281 13.59 -12.75 -22.22
N THR A 282 14.90 -12.62 -22.38
CA THR A 282 15.88 -13.24 -21.49
C THR A 282 15.83 -12.64 -20.07
N PRO A 283 15.75 -13.46 -18.99
CA PRO A 283 15.48 -14.90 -18.96
C PRO A 283 13.99 -15.21 -18.75
N VAL A 284 13.56 -16.40 -19.20
CA VAL A 284 12.29 -17.02 -18.78
C VAL A 284 12.55 -18.36 -18.10
N LEU A 285 11.92 -18.55 -16.95
CA LEU A 285 12.13 -19.67 -16.02
C LEU A 285 10.77 -20.13 -15.47
N PHE A 286 10.28 -21.26 -15.97
CA PHE A 286 9.00 -21.85 -15.56
C PHE A 286 9.20 -23.22 -14.91
N LEU A 287 8.48 -23.51 -13.82
CA LEU A 287 8.42 -24.83 -13.20
C LEU A 287 7.36 -25.69 -13.89
N ASN A 288 7.69 -26.92 -14.28
CA ASN A 288 6.72 -27.85 -14.88
C ASN A 288 6.07 -28.82 -13.86
N ASP A 289 5.09 -29.58 -14.35
CA ASP A 289 4.38 -30.68 -13.69
C ASP A 289 5.30 -31.72 -13.01
N LYS A 290 6.48 -31.94 -13.59
CA LYS A 290 7.47 -32.95 -13.15
C LYS A 290 8.53 -32.40 -12.18
N GLY A 291 8.50 -31.12 -11.85
CA GLY A 291 9.45 -30.46 -10.97
C GLY A 291 10.77 -30.02 -11.63
N GLN A 292 10.86 -30.03 -12.96
CA GLN A 292 12.01 -29.48 -13.69
C GLN A 292 11.75 -28.02 -14.04
N ILE A 293 12.83 -27.25 -14.25
CA ILE A 293 12.73 -25.87 -14.73
C ILE A 293 12.87 -25.88 -16.25
N HIS A 294 11.85 -25.37 -16.93
CA HIS A 294 11.90 -24.96 -18.33
C HIS A 294 12.54 -23.57 -18.41
N VAL A 295 13.62 -23.48 -19.18
CA VAL A 295 14.42 -22.28 -19.39
C VAL A 295 14.28 -21.85 -20.83
N GLN A 296 13.89 -20.59 -21.08
CA GLN A 296 13.91 -19.96 -22.41
C GLN A 296 14.79 -18.70 -22.38
N MET A 297 15.60 -18.53 -23.43
CA MET A 297 16.56 -17.44 -23.60
C MET A 297 16.55 -16.96 -25.07
N ARG A 298 16.55 -15.65 -25.31
CA ARG A 298 16.67 -15.06 -26.65
C ARG A 298 18.14 -14.90 -27.05
N LEU A 299 18.49 -15.32 -28.27
CA LEU A 299 19.84 -15.17 -28.84
C LEU A 299 20.00 -13.80 -29.51
N VAL A 300 21.25 -13.41 -29.80
CA VAL A 300 21.57 -12.19 -30.56
C VAL A 300 21.03 -12.21 -32.00
N SER A 301 20.70 -13.39 -32.56
CA SER A 301 19.94 -13.55 -33.81
C SER A 301 18.44 -13.27 -33.69
N GLU A 302 17.95 -12.80 -32.54
CA GLU A 302 16.53 -12.64 -32.19
C GLU A 302 15.73 -13.96 -32.18
N THR A 303 16.41 -15.11 -32.29
CA THR A 303 15.79 -16.44 -32.15
C THR A 303 15.70 -16.86 -30.69
N ASP A 304 14.57 -17.45 -30.30
CA ASP A 304 14.36 -17.97 -28.94
C ASP A 304 14.80 -19.44 -28.85
N THR A 305 15.57 -19.77 -27.80
CA THR A 305 16.03 -21.14 -27.51
C THR A 305 15.55 -21.60 -26.14
N ALA A 306 15.22 -22.89 -26.03
CA ALA A 306 14.56 -23.46 -24.86
C ALA A 306 15.15 -24.83 -24.46
N PHE A 307 15.22 -25.10 -23.15
CA PHE A 307 15.68 -26.39 -22.60
C PHE A 307 15.12 -26.67 -21.20
N LEU A 308 15.22 -27.92 -20.75
CA LEU A 308 14.86 -28.35 -19.39
C LEU A 308 16.12 -28.61 -18.55
N THR A 309 16.07 -28.29 -17.25
CA THR A 309 17.08 -28.72 -16.25
C THR A 309 17.07 -30.25 -16.08
N ARG A 310 18.21 -30.85 -15.76
CA ARG A 310 18.28 -32.30 -15.48
C ARG A 310 17.93 -32.59 -14.03
N PHE A 311 18.30 -31.70 -13.11
CA PHE A 311 17.79 -31.71 -11.74
C PHE A 311 16.29 -31.40 -11.66
N LYS A 312 15.68 -31.87 -10.57
CA LYS A 312 14.34 -31.48 -10.11
C LYS A 312 14.44 -30.60 -8.86
N VAL A 313 13.50 -29.67 -8.70
CA VAL A 313 13.36 -28.82 -7.51
C VAL A 313 12.79 -29.68 -6.36
N PRO A 314 13.44 -29.80 -5.19
CA PRO A 314 12.85 -30.49 -4.03
C PRO A 314 11.64 -29.73 -3.46
N LEU A 315 10.71 -30.48 -2.87
CA LEU A 315 9.56 -29.96 -2.13
C LEU A 315 9.89 -29.78 -0.63
N HIS A 316 9.16 -28.89 0.03
CA HIS A 316 9.21 -28.61 1.47
C HIS A 316 10.62 -28.32 2.03
N ARG A 317 11.48 -27.66 1.25
CA ARG A 317 12.81 -27.19 1.68
C ARG A 317 13.16 -25.86 1.02
N TRP A 318 13.94 -25.05 1.72
CA TRP A 318 14.52 -23.82 1.17
C TRP A 318 15.66 -24.13 0.21
N LEU A 319 15.55 -23.58 -1.01
CA LEU A 319 16.49 -23.73 -2.11
C LEU A 319 16.93 -22.35 -2.61
N ARG A 320 18.23 -22.16 -2.83
CA ARG A 320 18.77 -21.01 -3.57
C ARG A 320 19.13 -21.44 -4.99
N LEU A 321 18.56 -20.75 -5.97
CA LEU A 321 18.82 -20.92 -7.39
C LEU A 321 19.68 -19.75 -7.88
N ASP A 322 20.98 -20.00 -8.06
CA ASP A 322 21.92 -19.04 -8.66
C ASP A 322 22.01 -19.28 -10.17
N ILE A 323 21.80 -18.23 -10.97
CA ILE A 323 21.69 -18.29 -12.43
C ILE A 323 22.62 -17.24 -13.01
N ALA A 324 23.80 -17.67 -13.46
CA ALA A 324 24.87 -16.78 -13.92
C ALA A 324 25.08 -16.93 -15.45
N GLY A 325 24.83 -15.86 -16.19
CA GLY A 325 25.03 -15.76 -17.64
C GLY A 325 26.36 -15.11 -18.01
N TYR A 326 27.02 -15.64 -19.05
CA TYR A 326 28.24 -15.11 -19.67
C TYR A 326 28.23 -15.42 -21.18
N GLY A 327 27.72 -14.47 -21.99
CA GLY A 327 27.49 -14.71 -23.43
C GLY A 327 26.62 -15.95 -23.63
N ARG A 328 27.06 -16.91 -24.46
CA ARG A 328 26.36 -18.19 -24.67
C ARG A 328 26.35 -19.15 -23.49
N LYS A 329 27.12 -18.91 -22.43
CA LYS A 329 27.28 -19.83 -21.30
C LYS A 329 26.34 -19.43 -20.17
N ILE A 330 25.35 -20.26 -19.88
CA ILE A 330 24.47 -20.14 -18.71
C ILE A 330 24.89 -21.20 -17.68
N THR A 331 25.07 -20.78 -16.43
CA THR A 331 25.41 -21.67 -15.29
C THR A 331 24.31 -21.60 -14.25
N PHE A 332 23.69 -22.74 -13.96
CA PHE A 332 22.76 -22.92 -12.86
C PHE A 332 23.50 -23.57 -11.69
N THR A 333 23.38 -23.02 -10.48
CA THR A 333 23.86 -23.65 -9.24
C THR A 333 22.72 -23.68 -8.24
N VAL A 334 22.47 -24.85 -7.68
CA VAL A 334 21.37 -25.13 -6.74
C VAL A 334 21.96 -25.45 -5.38
N LEU A 335 21.57 -24.68 -4.37
CA LEU A 335 22.05 -24.78 -3.00
C LEU A 335 20.84 -25.01 -2.07
N LEU A 336 21.01 -25.82 -1.02
CA LEU A 336 19.93 -26.16 -0.08
C LEU A 336 20.24 -25.66 1.34
N GLY A 337 19.18 -25.24 2.04
CA GLY A 337 19.22 -24.87 3.45
C GLY A 337 20.12 -23.66 3.77
N LYS A 338 20.25 -23.35 5.06
CA LYS A 338 21.05 -22.22 5.55
C LYS A 338 22.56 -22.44 5.39
N GLU A 339 22.99 -23.70 5.29
CA GLU A 339 24.39 -24.10 5.11
C GLU A 339 24.86 -24.08 3.65
N LEU A 340 23.96 -23.83 2.70
CA LEU A 340 24.23 -23.75 1.25
C LEU A 340 24.84 -25.03 0.67
N GLU A 341 24.32 -26.20 1.08
CA GLU A 341 24.72 -27.50 0.54
C GLU A 341 24.50 -27.55 -0.98
N ARG A 342 25.55 -27.87 -1.77
CA ARG A 342 25.43 -27.90 -3.23
C ARG A 342 24.72 -29.17 -3.70
N PHE A 343 23.45 -29.02 -4.06
CA PHE A 343 22.60 -30.10 -4.58
C PHE A 343 22.84 -30.36 -6.07
N ALA A 344 22.97 -29.31 -6.89
CA ALA A 344 23.21 -29.44 -8.32
C ALA A 344 24.04 -28.27 -8.87
N GLN A 345 24.78 -28.52 -9.94
CA GLN A 345 25.39 -27.47 -10.75
C GLN A 345 25.39 -27.91 -12.21
N GLU A 346 24.72 -27.14 -13.08
CA GLU A 346 24.57 -27.45 -14.50
C GLU A 346 25.08 -26.28 -15.35
N ILE A 347 25.76 -26.61 -16.44
CA ILE A 347 26.36 -25.65 -17.37
C ILE A 347 25.80 -25.92 -18.76
N TYR A 348 25.13 -24.93 -19.32
CA TYR A 348 24.56 -24.94 -20.66
C TYR A 348 25.36 -23.98 -21.55
N ASN A 349 25.90 -24.51 -22.65
CA ASN A 349 26.52 -23.70 -23.70
C ASN A 349 25.54 -23.64 -24.88
N LEU A 350 25.04 -22.44 -25.17
CA LEU A 350 24.15 -22.16 -26.29
C LEU A 350 24.95 -22.00 -27.60
N GLN A 351 24.25 -22.02 -28.73
CA GLN A 351 24.87 -21.92 -30.06
C GLN A 351 25.47 -20.52 -30.30
N GLU A 352 24.77 -19.49 -29.84
CA GLU A 352 25.16 -18.08 -29.97
C GLU A 352 25.12 -17.40 -28.59
N ASP A 353 25.68 -16.19 -28.50
CA ASP A 353 25.57 -15.39 -27.28
C ASP A 353 24.13 -14.89 -27.07
N VAL A 354 23.74 -14.73 -25.81
CA VAL A 354 22.39 -14.37 -25.38
C VAL A 354 22.17 -12.85 -25.45
N LEU A 355 21.01 -12.44 -25.95
CA LEU A 355 20.51 -11.06 -25.94
C LEU A 355 19.82 -10.77 -24.61
N HIS A 356 20.22 -9.71 -23.90
CA HIS A 356 19.63 -9.32 -22.61
C HIS A 356 19.74 -7.81 -22.39
N ASP A 357 18.76 -7.05 -22.90
CA ASP A 357 18.47 -5.72 -22.37
C ASP A 357 17.51 -5.88 -21.19
N ASP A 358 17.92 -5.41 -20.01
CA ASP A 358 17.21 -5.49 -18.74
C ASP A 358 16.35 -4.26 -18.43
N THR A 359 16.40 -3.24 -19.29
CA THR A 359 15.59 -2.01 -19.20
C THR A 359 14.42 -1.99 -20.17
N ASP A 360 14.35 -2.97 -21.08
CA ASP A 360 13.26 -3.12 -22.04
C ASP A 360 12.08 -3.91 -21.44
N GLY A 361 11.10 -3.19 -20.88
CA GLY A 361 9.86 -3.79 -20.38
C GLY A 361 9.87 -4.04 -18.87
N TYR A 362 9.52 -5.27 -18.45
CA TYR A 362 9.38 -5.62 -17.03
C TYR A 362 9.79 -7.06 -16.71
N VAL A 363 10.37 -7.27 -15.52
CA VAL A 363 10.64 -8.60 -14.95
C VAL A 363 9.59 -8.92 -13.91
N ALA A 364 8.96 -10.09 -14.05
CA ALA A 364 8.02 -10.63 -13.08
C ALA A 364 8.64 -11.76 -12.26
N LEU A 365 8.30 -11.81 -10.96
CA LEU A 365 8.60 -12.90 -10.03
C LEU A 365 7.27 -13.56 -9.62
N GLY A 366 7.12 -14.86 -9.86
CA GLY A 366 5.83 -15.56 -9.73
C GLY A 366 4.98 -15.45 -10.99
N GLY A 367 3.66 -15.24 -10.84
CA GLY A 367 2.70 -15.21 -11.95
C GLY A 367 2.45 -13.82 -12.55
N THR A 368 1.80 -13.79 -13.72
CA THR A 368 1.30 -12.58 -14.39
C THR A 368 -0.10 -12.81 -14.96
N LYS A 369 -0.58 -11.95 -15.87
CA LYS A 369 -1.82 -12.16 -16.62
C LYS A 369 -1.79 -13.44 -17.48
N PHE A 370 -0.60 -13.90 -17.89
CA PHE A 370 -0.44 -14.95 -18.90
C PHE A 370 -0.07 -16.32 -18.31
N VAL A 371 0.57 -16.34 -17.13
CA VAL A 371 1.11 -17.54 -16.48
C VAL A 371 0.81 -17.48 -14.98
N LYS A 372 0.41 -18.60 -14.37
CA LYS A 372 0.22 -18.75 -12.92
C LYS A 372 1.56 -18.79 -12.18
N GLY A 373 1.63 -18.28 -10.96
CA GLY A 373 2.82 -18.46 -10.11
C GLY A 373 3.01 -19.91 -9.66
N ILE A 374 4.11 -20.18 -8.95
CA ILE A 374 4.31 -21.44 -8.21
C ILE A 374 3.43 -21.49 -6.94
N MET A 375 3.34 -22.67 -6.31
CA MET A 375 2.70 -22.85 -5.00
C MET A 375 3.78 -22.93 -3.90
N GLY A 376 3.88 -21.90 -3.06
CA GLY A 376 4.88 -21.84 -1.99
C GLY A 376 5.33 -20.41 -1.69
N PHE A 377 6.62 -20.23 -1.44
CA PHE A 377 7.20 -18.94 -1.04
C PHE A 377 8.45 -18.59 -1.85
N PHE A 378 8.63 -17.31 -2.10
CA PHE A 378 9.91 -16.73 -2.52
C PHE A 378 10.58 -16.09 -1.29
N GLY A 379 11.88 -16.33 -1.12
CA GLY A 379 12.72 -15.65 -0.14
C GLY A 379 13.45 -14.46 -0.78
N PRO A 380 14.62 -14.06 -0.27
CA PRO A 380 15.37 -12.94 -0.84
C PRO A 380 15.76 -13.17 -2.31
N VAL A 381 15.61 -12.14 -3.15
CA VAL A 381 15.96 -12.19 -4.58
C VAL A 381 16.87 -11.03 -4.95
N ASN A 382 18.09 -11.35 -5.38
CA ASN A 382 19.08 -10.38 -5.86
C ASN A 382 19.37 -10.58 -7.34
N TYR A 383 19.48 -9.47 -8.07
CA TYR A 383 19.84 -9.41 -9.48
C TYR A 383 21.09 -8.53 -9.68
N TYR A 384 22.11 -9.07 -10.33
CA TYR A 384 23.39 -8.40 -10.60
C TYR A 384 23.50 -8.13 -12.11
N ARG A 385 23.38 -6.85 -12.50
CA ARG A 385 23.12 -6.39 -13.87
C ARG A 385 24.30 -6.52 -14.84
N LEU A 386 25.54 -6.46 -14.34
CA LEU A 386 26.77 -6.34 -15.15
C LEU A 386 27.87 -7.35 -14.78
N ARG A 387 27.51 -8.41 -14.04
CA ARG A 387 28.44 -9.40 -13.46
C ARG A 387 27.90 -10.82 -13.58
N THR A 388 28.80 -11.72 -13.93
CA THR A 388 28.67 -13.17 -13.75
C THR A 388 29.37 -13.53 -12.45
N LEU A 389 28.63 -13.81 -11.38
CA LEU A 389 29.18 -14.13 -10.04
C LEU A 389 29.20 -15.64 -9.78
N LYS A 390 30.13 -16.08 -8.93
CA LYS A 390 30.08 -17.42 -8.30
C LYS A 390 29.18 -17.39 -7.07
N SER A 391 28.58 -18.51 -6.70
CA SER A 391 27.73 -18.65 -5.50
C SER A 391 28.37 -18.16 -4.19
N THR A 392 29.70 -18.21 -4.08
CA THR A 392 30.49 -17.72 -2.93
C THR A 392 30.64 -16.19 -2.88
N GLU A 393 30.35 -15.50 -3.97
CA GLU A 393 30.45 -14.04 -4.13
C GLU A 393 29.06 -13.36 -3.95
N ILE A 394 27.99 -14.16 -3.83
CA ILE A 394 26.59 -13.72 -3.77
C ILE A 394 26.12 -13.65 -2.30
N SER A 395 25.81 -12.44 -1.84
CA SER A 395 25.30 -12.19 -0.48
C SER A 395 23.78 -11.95 -0.48
N ASN A 396 23.03 -12.99 -0.13
CA ASN A 396 21.59 -12.97 0.16
C ASN A 396 21.21 -14.08 1.17
N PRO A 397 21.81 -14.14 2.38
CA PRO A 397 21.55 -15.21 3.34
C PRO A 397 20.12 -15.22 3.90
N LEU A 398 19.60 -16.42 4.21
CA LEU A 398 18.39 -16.58 5.05
C LEU A 398 18.75 -16.30 6.52
N VAL A 399 18.80 -15.01 6.88
CA VAL A 399 19.13 -14.58 8.25
C VAL A 399 17.97 -14.84 9.19
N ASP A 400 16.76 -14.43 8.79
CA ASP A 400 15.61 -14.24 9.67
C ASP A 400 14.97 -15.54 10.15
N GLU A 401 14.40 -15.50 11.36
CA GLU A 401 13.77 -16.64 12.02
C GLU A 401 12.56 -17.19 11.24
N ILE A 402 11.83 -16.31 10.55
CA ILE A 402 10.62 -16.65 9.79
C ILE A 402 10.85 -17.79 8.78
N TYR A 403 12.03 -17.87 8.17
CA TYR A 403 12.35 -18.92 7.20
C TYR A 403 12.41 -20.31 7.84
N HIS A 404 12.88 -20.40 9.09
CA HIS A 404 12.86 -21.65 9.88
C HIS A 404 11.44 -21.98 10.38
N GLN A 405 10.68 -20.96 10.80
CA GLN A 405 9.29 -21.13 11.25
C GLN A 405 8.38 -21.65 10.13
N ILE A 406 8.57 -21.19 8.88
CA ILE A 406 7.88 -21.73 7.69
C ILE A 406 8.19 -23.22 7.52
N ASP A 407 9.46 -23.62 7.58
CA ASP A 407 9.86 -25.02 7.40
C ASP A 407 9.29 -25.93 8.50
N SER A 408 9.41 -25.49 9.76
CA SER A 408 8.83 -26.19 10.92
C SER A 408 7.31 -26.33 10.84
N TYR A 409 6.61 -25.30 10.32
CA TYR A 409 5.16 -25.33 10.11
C TYR A 409 4.76 -26.42 9.10
N TYR A 410 5.36 -26.45 7.90
CA TYR A 410 4.98 -27.46 6.90
C TYR A 410 5.40 -28.88 7.29
N GLN A 411 6.52 -29.06 8.01
CA GLN A 411 6.89 -30.36 8.60
C GLN A 411 5.87 -30.83 9.65
N ARG A 412 5.36 -29.92 10.49
CA ARG A 412 4.25 -30.21 11.43
C ARG A 412 2.97 -30.55 10.67
N CYS A 413 2.64 -29.81 9.61
CA CYS A 413 1.40 -30.03 8.86
C CYS A 413 1.40 -31.32 8.04
N ALA A 414 2.53 -31.74 7.45
CA ALA A 414 2.66 -33.06 6.85
C ALA A 414 2.35 -34.17 7.88
N SER A 415 2.91 -34.06 9.08
CA SER A 415 2.64 -34.99 10.18
C SER A 415 1.15 -35.04 10.59
N VAL A 416 0.44 -33.90 10.54
CA VAL A 416 -1.01 -33.84 10.82
C VAL A 416 -1.80 -34.47 9.67
N GLN A 417 -1.49 -34.12 8.42
CA GLN A 417 -2.14 -34.65 7.22
C GLN A 417 -2.01 -36.18 7.14
N ASP A 418 -0.82 -36.73 7.39
CA ASP A 418 -0.58 -38.18 7.44
C ASP A 418 -1.47 -38.89 8.47
N ILE A 419 -1.60 -38.33 9.69
CA ILE A 419 -2.44 -38.89 10.77
C ILE A 419 -3.91 -38.88 10.38
N VAL A 420 -4.42 -37.75 9.86
CA VAL A 420 -5.83 -37.61 9.48
C VAL A 420 -6.17 -38.50 8.27
N HIS A 421 -5.31 -38.54 7.24
CA HIS A 421 -5.47 -39.46 6.11
C HIS A 421 -5.46 -40.93 6.54
N LEU A 422 -4.55 -41.33 7.43
CA LEU A 422 -4.52 -42.70 7.96
C LEU A 422 -5.82 -43.04 8.71
N TYR A 423 -6.33 -42.11 9.54
CA TYR A 423 -7.58 -42.28 10.27
C TYR A 423 -8.79 -42.42 9.33
N ILE A 424 -8.98 -41.47 8.40
CA ILE A 424 -10.04 -41.50 7.37
C ILE A 424 -10.00 -42.81 6.59
N SER A 425 -8.80 -43.24 6.17
CA SER A 425 -8.63 -44.45 5.37
C SER A 425 -9.06 -45.73 6.10
N ASN A 426 -9.17 -45.71 7.43
CA ASN A 426 -9.59 -46.86 8.23
C ASN A 426 -11.08 -46.78 8.60
N VAL A 427 -11.59 -45.60 8.97
CA VAL A 427 -13.04 -45.39 9.19
C VAL A 427 -13.85 -45.70 7.93
N GLY A 428 -13.33 -45.36 6.74
CA GLY A 428 -13.94 -45.74 5.47
C GLY A 428 -14.12 -47.27 5.31
N LYS A 429 -13.10 -48.06 5.69
CA LYS A 429 -13.14 -49.53 5.61
C LYS A 429 -14.11 -50.15 6.61
N GLU A 430 -14.28 -49.53 7.79
CA GLU A 430 -15.29 -49.97 8.77
C GLU A 430 -16.71 -49.66 8.27
N ASN A 431 -16.90 -48.52 7.57
CA ASN A 431 -18.19 -48.10 7.00
C ASN A 431 -18.57 -48.79 5.68
N GLU A 432 -17.66 -49.47 4.98
CA GLU A 432 -18.01 -50.27 3.77
C GLU A 432 -18.70 -51.60 4.12
N LEU A 433 -18.38 -52.19 5.27
CA LEU A 433 -18.84 -53.52 5.71
C LEU A 433 -20.37 -53.74 5.79
N PRO A 434 -21.24 -52.74 6.09
CA PRO A 434 -22.69 -52.95 6.14
C PRO A 434 -23.35 -53.08 4.75
N THR A 435 -22.77 -52.51 3.69
CA THR A 435 -23.53 -52.19 2.46
C THR A 435 -23.68 -53.36 1.48
N GLN A 436 -22.78 -54.35 1.51
CA GLN A 436 -22.86 -55.52 0.62
C GLN A 436 -23.78 -56.65 1.11
N ASN A 437 -24.26 -56.62 2.36
CA ASN A 437 -25.01 -57.75 2.96
C ASN A 437 -26.54 -57.57 3.00
N LYS A 438 -27.16 -57.27 1.85
CA LYS A 438 -28.61 -57.48 1.64
C LYS A 438 -28.94 -58.96 1.34
N SER A 439 -28.46 -59.86 2.19
CA SER A 439 -29.01 -61.22 2.34
C SER A 439 -29.03 -61.59 3.82
N HIS A 440 -30.17 -62.05 4.34
CA HIS A 440 -30.32 -62.38 5.76
C HIS A 440 -29.68 -63.75 6.08
N ASN A 441 -28.37 -63.76 6.28
CA ASN A 441 -27.66 -64.96 6.73
C ASN A 441 -27.68 -65.06 8.27
N TYR A 442 -28.55 -65.93 8.79
CA TYR A 442 -28.73 -66.21 10.22
C TYR A 442 -27.41 -66.55 10.95
N TYR A 443 -26.49 -67.26 10.28
CA TYR A 443 -25.19 -67.62 10.84
C TYR A 443 -24.26 -66.42 11.03
N LEU A 444 -24.35 -65.41 10.15
CA LEU A 444 -23.55 -64.17 10.29
C LEU A 444 -23.97 -63.40 11.54
N ASN A 445 -25.28 -63.37 11.83
CA ASN A 445 -25.83 -62.67 12.99
C ASN A 445 -25.38 -63.34 14.31
N LEU A 446 -25.38 -64.69 14.36
CA LEU A 446 -24.79 -65.43 15.48
C LEU A 446 -23.28 -65.19 15.63
N HIS A 447 -22.54 -65.06 14.52
CA HIS A 447 -21.11 -64.76 14.56
C HIS A 447 -20.83 -63.31 15.04
N LEU A 448 -21.71 -62.34 14.75
CA LEU A 448 -21.63 -60.98 15.29
C LEU A 448 -22.04 -60.91 16.78
N GLN A 449 -22.98 -61.76 17.20
CA GLN A 449 -23.53 -61.74 18.57
C GLN A 449 -22.69 -62.53 19.58
N TYR A 450 -21.96 -63.57 19.15
CA TYR A 450 -21.15 -64.44 20.03
C TYR A 450 -19.67 -64.59 19.61
N GLY A 451 -19.30 -64.17 18.41
CA GLY A 451 -17.89 -64.10 18.01
C GLY A 451 -17.22 -62.91 18.71
N ARG A 452 -16.08 -63.16 19.37
CA ARG A 452 -15.25 -62.06 19.89
C ARG A 452 -14.82 -61.17 18.71
N PRO A 453 -14.84 -59.83 18.84
CA PRO A 453 -14.35 -58.95 17.79
C PRO A 453 -12.84 -59.17 17.60
N CYS A 454 -12.46 -59.88 16.54
CA CYS A 454 -11.05 -60.10 16.17
C CYS A 454 -10.40 -58.88 15.49
N CYS A 455 -11.11 -57.75 15.40
CA CYS A 455 -10.51 -56.46 15.14
C CYS A 455 -9.62 -56.07 16.32
N LYS A 456 -8.30 -56.24 16.18
CA LYS A 456 -7.36 -55.56 17.09
C LYS A 456 -7.59 -54.05 16.94
N PRO A 457 -7.99 -53.31 17.98
CA PRO A 457 -8.15 -51.86 17.87
C PRO A 457 -6.79 -51.25 17.50
N PHE A 458 -6.79 -50.24 16.63
CA PHE A 458 -5.55 -49.64 16.14
C PHE A 458 -4.77 -48.99 17.28
N SER A 459 -3.76 -49.70 17.77
CA SER A 459 -2.92 -49.26 18.88
C SER A 459 -1.83 -48.32 18.37
N TRP A 460 -2.21 -47.06 18.11
CA TRP A 460 -1.28 -45.93 18.04
C TRP A 460 -0.22 -46.06 19.13
N LYS A 461 1.06 -45.77 18.83
CA LYS A 461 2.13 -45.84 19.83
C LYS A 461 1.82 -44.90 20.98
N LYS A 462 2.31 -45.22 22.18
CA LYS A 462 2.07 -44.39 23.39
C LYS A 462 2.50 -42.93 23.15
N GLU A 463 3.67 -42.75 22.54
CA GLU A 463 4.23 -41.46 22.12
C GLU A 463 3.33 -40.69 21.13
N GLU A 464 2.72 -41.39 20.17
CA GLU A 464 1.81 -40.78 19.18
C GLU A 464 0.50 -40.32 19.85
N LYS A 465 -0.03 -41.11 20.80
CA LYS A 465 -1.19 -40.72 21.62
C LYS A 465 -0.89 -39.56 22.57
N GLU A 466 0.31 -39.53 23.15
CA GLU A 466 0.74 -38.44 24.04
C GLU A 466 1.00 -37.14 23.25
N LYS A 467 1.52 -37.22 22.03
CA LYS A 467 1.81 -36.06 21.17
C LYS A 467 0.58 -35.51 20.41
N TYR A 468 -0.34 -36.37 19.98
CA TYR A 468 -1.49 -36.00 19.13
C TYR A 468 -2.85 -36.36 19.74
N GLY A 469 -2.92 -36.61 21.05
CA GLY A 469 -4.16 -37.01 21.73
C GLY A 469 -5.34 -36.06 21.53
N HIS A 470 -5.08 -34.75 21.41
CA HIS A 470 -6.09 -33.74 21.08
C HIS A 470 -6.69 -33.96 19.68
N LEU A 471 -5.85 -33.96 18.64
CA LEU A 471 -6.23 -34.28 17.26
C LEU A 471 -7.01 -35.61 17.16
N LEU A 472 -6.54 -36.66 17.85
CA LEU A 472 -7.21 -37.96 17.89
C LEU A 472 -8.60 -37.88 18.54
N SER A 473 -8.80 -37.07 19.58
CA SER A 473 -10.12 -36.86 20.19
C SER A 473 -11.07 -36.08 19.27
N LEU A 474 -10.56 -35.09 18.52
CA LEU A 474 -11.35 -34.39 17.50
C LEU A 474 -11.82 -35.35 16.39
N LEU A 475 -10.90 -36.15 15.83
CA LEU A 475 -11.20 -37.15 14.79
C LEU A 475 -12.25 -38.20 15.22
N GLN A 476 -12.35 -38.49 16.52
CA GLN A 476 -13.36 -39.36 17.11
C GLN A 476 -14.71 -38.66 17.33
N SER A 477 -14.73 -37.33 17.46
CA SER A 477 -15.96 -36.54 17.68
C SER A 477 -16.64 -36.07 16.38
N THR A 478 -15.92 -36.02 15.26
CA THR A 478 -16.45 -35.58 13.96
C THR A 478 -17.16 -36.71 13.21
N GLU A 479 -18.36 -36.45 12.68
CA GLU A 479 -19.07 -37.38 11.80
C GLU A 479 -18.44 -37.42 10.39
N TRP A 480 -18.17 -38.63 9.89
CA TRP A 480 -17.51 -38.84 8.59
C TRP A 480 -18.51 -39.31 7.53
N MET A 481 -18.77 -38.47 6.54
CA MET A 481 -19.52 -38.84 5.33
C MET A 481 -18.56 -39.40 4.27
N PRO A 482 -18.94 -40.44 3.50
CA PRO A 482 -18.19 -40.83 2.31
C PRO A 482 -18.26 -39.70 1.26
N LEU A 483 -17.08 -39.21 0.85
CA LEU A 483 -16.89 -38.22 -0.21
C LEU A 483 -15.79 -38.69 -1.16
N ASP A 484 -15.86 -38.27 -2.42
CA ASP A 484 -15.05 -38.82 -3.51
C ASP A 484 -13.56 -38.40 -3.49
N SER A 485 -13.13 -37.50 -2.59
CA SER A 485 -11.73 -37.07 -2.52
C SER A 485 -11.16 -36.87 -1.11
N SER A 486 -9.91 -37.28 -0.90
CA SER A 486 -9.19 -37.19 0.37
C SER A 486 -8.93 -35.75 0.81
N ASN A 487 -8.71 -34.83 -0.14
CA ASN A 487 -8.31 -33.45 0.15
C ASN A 487 -9.51 -32.58 0.53
N GLU A 488 -10.69 -32.90 0.00
CA GLU A 488 -11.96 -32.28 0.37
C GLU A 488 -12.39 -32.69 1.79
N LEU A 489 -12.16 -33.96 2.16
CA LEU A 489 -12.33 -34.44 3.54
C LEU A 489 -11.38 -33.72 4.52
N MET A 490 -10.11 -33.47 4.15
CA MET A 490 -9.20 -32.64 4.95
C MET A 490 -9.74 -31.22 5.12
N MET A 491 -10.12 -30.54 4.03
CA MET A 491 -10.65 -29.18 4.10
C MET A 491 -11.91 -29.11 4.97
N ARG A 492 -12.83 -30.07 4.82
CA ARG A 492 -14.08 -30.16 5.61
C ARG A 492 -13.81 -30.40 7.09
N PHE A 493 -12.81 -31.22 7.44
CA PHE A 493 -12.36 -31.39 8.82
C PHE A 493 -11.83 -30.06 9.41
N GLY A 494 -11.03 -29.31 8.65
CA GLY A 494 -10.56 -27.98 9.06
C GLY A 494 -11.69 -26.94 9.24
N ILE A 495 -12.72 -26.99 8.39
CA ILE A 495 -13.93 -26.16 8.52
C ILE A 495 -14.66 -26.49 9.82
N ILE A 496 -14.97 -27.77 10.07
CA ILE A 496 -15.71 -28.23 11.26
C ILE A 496 -14.99 -27.81 12.56
N ILE A 497 -13.66 -27.96 12.62
CA ILE A 497 -12.88 -27.50 13.78
C ILE A 497 -13.07 -26.00 13.99
N TYR A 498 -12.84 -25.18 12.95
CA TYR A 498 -12.92 -23.72 13.06
C TYR A 498 -14.32 -23.24 13.45
N ASP A 499 -15.37 -23.74 12.80
CA ASP A 499 -16.74 -23.31 13.07
C ASP A 499 -17.15 -23.69 14.50
N SER A 500 -16.76 -24.87 15.01
CA SER A 500 -16.98 -25.29 16.42
C SER A 500 -16.23 -24.46 17.47
N ILE A 501 -15.28 -23.63 17.05
CA ILE A 501 -14.56 -22.65 17.88
C ILE A 501 -15.29 -21.29 17.80
N ILE A 502 -15.68 -20.88 16.59
CA ILE A 502 -16.40 -19.61 16.36
C ILE A 502 -17.80 -19.62 16.98
N GLU A 503 -18.50 -20.74 17.04
CA GLU A 503 -19.80 -20.85 17.74
C GLU A 503 -19.67 -20.48 19.23
N LYS A 504 -18.58 -20.89 19.88
CA LYS A 504 -18.33 -20.65 21.32
C LYS A 504 -18.01 -19.19 21.63
N VAL A 505 -17.61 -18.38 20.64
CA VAL A 505 -17.35 -16.93 20.79
C VAL A 505 -18.59 -16.18 21.28
N SER A 506 -19.79 -16.70 21.00
CA SER A 506 -21.05 -16.16 21.51
C SER A 506 -21.11 -16.10 23.05
N GLY A 507 -20.41 -16.99 23.75
CA GLY A 507 -20.31 -17.04 25.21
C GLY A 507 -19.09 -16.34 25.82
N GLY A 508 -18.18 -15.79 25.00
CA GLY A 508 -16.95 -15.14 25.47
C GLY A 508 -15.73 -15.46 24.60
N LEU A 509 -14.65 -14.69 24.75
CA LEU A 509 -13.40 -14.87 23.99
C LEU A 509 -12.37 -15.75 24.72
N ASP A 510 -12.62 -16.13 25.97
CA ASP A 510 -11.66 -16.84 26.84
C ASP A 510 -11.22 -18.21 26.31
N HIS A 511 -12.04 -18.85 25.49
CA HIS A 511 -11.71 -20.14 24.89
C HIS A 511 -10.70 -20.05 23.74
N LEU A 512 -10.42 -18.85 23.18
CA LEU A 512 -9.59 -18.71 21.98
C LEU A 512 -8.14 -19.16 22.18
N GLY A 513 -7.50 -18.79 23.29
CA GLY A 513 -6.12 -19.22 23.58
C GLY A 513 -5.99 -20.74 23.76
N ALA A 514 -6.99 -21.36 24.40
CA ALA A 514 -7.08 -22.82 24.54
C ALA A 514 -7.35 -23.53 23.19
N ALA A 515 -7.99 -22.85 22.23
CA ALA A 515 -8.28 -23.37 20.89
C ALA A 515 -7.12 -23.22 19.89
N VAL A 516 -6.00 -22.58 20.25
CA VAL A 516 -4.82 -22.41 19.37
C VAL A 516 -4.32 -23.73 18.75
N PRO A 517 -4.17 -24.85 19.49
CA PRO A 517 -3.76 -26.13 18.88
C PRO A 517 -4.73 -26.59 17.78
N SER A 518 -6.03 -26.48 18.04
CA SER A 518 -7.13 -26.81 17.14
C SER A 518 -7.11 -25.94 15.87
N LEU A 519 -6.88 -24.63 16.02
CA LEU A 519 -6.74 -23.70 14.90
C LEU A 519 -5.51 -24.03 14.04
N ILE A 520 -4.41 -24.50 14.64
CA ILE A 520 -3.24 -24.97 13.88
C ILE A 520 -3.55 -26.28 13.14
N GLU A 521 -4.31 -27.20 13.76
CA GLU A 521 -4.78 -28.43 13.11
C GLU A 521 -5.70 -28.13 11.91
N ALA A 522 -6.61 -27.15 12.03
CA ALA A 522 -7.44 -26.64 10.93
C ALA A 522 -6.62 -25.94 9.83
N SER A 523 -5.63 -25.12 10.21
CA SER A 523 -4.69 -24.46 9.30
C SER A 523 -3.85 -25.47 8.51
N CYS A 524 -3.37 -26.53 9.15
CA CYS A 524 -2.67 -27.64 8.49
C CYS A 524 -3.59 -28.49 7.59
N SER A 525 -4.90 -28.49 7.87
CA SER A 525 -5.91 -29.16 7.04
C SER A 525 -6.33 -28.35 5.80
N GLY A 526 -5.69 -27.19 5.56
CA GLY A 526 -5.93 -26.33 4.39
C GLY A 526 -7.03 -25.28 4.59
N TYR A 527 -7.59 -25.12 5.79
CA TYR A 527 -8.62 -24.10 6.04
C TYR A 527 -7.99 -22.76 6.47
N HIS A 528 -7.58 -21.97 5.50
CA HIS A 528 -6.70 -20.82 5.70
C HIS A 528 -7.30 -19.60 6.42
N LYS A 529 -8.62 -19.57 6.66
CA LYS A 529 -9.22 -18.63 7.62
C LYS A 529 -8.74 -18.88 9.05
N ALA A 530 -8.45 -20.14 9.41
CA ALA A 530 -7.83 -20.48 10.70
C ALA A 530 -6.39 -19.92 10.80
N SER A 531 -5.63 -19.97 9.68
CA SER A 531 -4.34 -19.28 9.58
C SER A 531 -4.50 -17.78 9.81
N TYR A 532 -5.47 -17.13 9.16
CA TYR A 532 -5.68 -15.70 9.33
C TYR A 532 -6.09 -15.30 10.77
N LEU A 533 -6.96 -16.08 11.41
CA LEU A 533 -7.33 -15.87 12.82
C LEU A 533 -6.12 -15.97 13.75
N LEU A 534 -5.29 -17.01 13.61
CA LEU A 534 -4.02 -17.14 14.37
C LEU A 534 -3.11 -15.93 14.13
N ALA A 535 -3.00 -15.46 12.89
CA ALA A 535 -2.17 -14.32 12.53
C ALA A 535 -2.63 -13.01 13.20
N VAL A 536 -3.95 -12.81 13.35
CA VAL A 536 -4.51 -11.66 14.07
C VAL A 536 -4.34 -11.83 15.58
N MET A 537 -4.55 -13.04 16.12
CA MET A 537 -4.33 -13.32 17.55
C MET A 537 -2.90 -13.00 17.98
N TYR A 538 -1.89 -13.52 17.29
CA TYR A 538 -0.48 -13.31 17.66
C TYR A 538 0.01 -11.86 17.47
N GLU A 539 -0.53 -11.08 16.52
CA GLU A 539 -0.15 -9.66 16.36
C GLU A 539 -0.86 -8.72 17.34
N THR A 540 -2.13 -8.98 17.65
CA THR A 540 -2.94 -8.12 18.53
C THR A 540 -2.82 -8.50 20.01
N GLY A 541 -2.43 -9.74 20.30
CA GLY A 541 -2.40 -10.30 21.65
C GLY A 541 -3.76 -10.84 22.13
N LEU A 542 -4.71 -11.09 21.22
CA LEU A 542 -6.05 -11.56 21.54
C LEU A 542 -6.01 -12.95 22.20
N HIS A 543 -6.09 -12.97 23.53
CA HIS A 543 -5.93 -14.14 24.41
C HIS A 543 -4.62 -14.94 24.19
N VAL A 544 -3.58 -14.32 23.64
CA VAL A 544 -2.23 -14.90 23.47
C VAL A 544 -1.15 -13.85 23.74
N PRO A 545 0.10 -14.23 24.11
CA PRO A 545 1.20 -13.28 24.09
C PRO A 545 1.44 -12.75 22.67
N VAL A 546 1.81 -11.48 22.55
CA VAL A 546 2.12 -10.86 21.25
C VAL A 546 3.42 -11.47 20.71
N ASP A 547 3.32 -12.15 19.58
CA ASP A 547 4.44 -12.77 18.87
C ASP A 547 4.40 -12.36 17.39
N LYS A 548 5.33 -11.47 17.01
CA LYS A 548 5.43 -10.97 15.64
C LYS A 548 5.87 -12.03 14.63
N VAL A 549 6.63 -13.03 15.05
CA VAL A 549 7.16 -14.06 14.15
C VAL A 549 6.08 -15.08 13.83
N GLN A 550 5.28 -15.49 14.82
CA GLN A 550 4.08 -16.31 14.59
C GLN A 550 2.99 -15.54 13.85
N GLY A 551 2.74 -14.26 14.20
CA GLY A 551 1.81 -13.39 13.47
C GLY A 551 2.16 -13.27 11.97
N LEU A 552 3.45 -13.08 11.67
CA LEU A 552 3.98 -13.08 10.30
C LEU A 552 3.84 -14.46 9.63
N LEU A 553 4.23 -15.55 10.29
CA LEU A 553 4.10 -16.92 9.79
C LEU A 553 2.68 -17.22 9.32
N TYR A 554 1.70 -17.00 10.21
CA TYR A 554 0.31 -17.32 9.91
C TYR A 554 -0.30 -16.38 8.86
N SER A 555 0.18 -15.13 8.76
CA SER A 555 -0.18 -14.21 7.66
C SER A 555 0.32 -14.73 6.30
N LEU A 556 1.59 -15.18 6.24
CA LEU A 556 2.19 -15.74 5.03
C LEU A 556 1.53 -17.05 4.62
N VAL A 557 1.25 -17.95 5.58
CA VAL A 557 0.52 -19.21 5.34
C VAL A 557 -0.90 -18.94 4.84
N GLY A 558 -1.62 -17.97 5.43
CA GLY A 558 -2.95 -17.59 4.96
C GLY A 558 -2.94 -17.04 3.53
N ALA A 559 -1.94 -16.22 3.19
CA ALA A 559 -1.78 -15.66 1.85
C ALA A 559 -1.31 -16.70 0.80
N GLN A 560 -0.45 -17.65 1.18
CA GLN A 560 -0.10 -18.81 0.35
C GLN A 560 -1.34 -19.67 0.10
N GLY A 561 -2.18 -19.83 1.13
CA GLY A 561 -3.50 -20.43 1.10
C GLY A 561 -4.58 -19.62 0.36
N ASP A 562 -4.19 -18.51 -0.27
CA ASP A 562 -5.03 -17.66 -1.12
C ASP A 562 -6.19 -16.93 -0.41
N ASP A 563 -6.18 -16.88 0.93
CA ASP A 563 -7.23 -16.25 1.74
C ASP A 563 -7.32 -14.73 1.51
N ARG A 564 -8.56 -14.23 1.38
CA ARG A 564 -8.82 -12.84 1.01
C ARG A 564 -8.34 -11.84 2.08
N LEU A 565 -8.52 -12.13 3.37
CA LEU A 565 -8.13 -11.22 4.45
C LEU A 565 -6.62 -11.27 4.71
N ALA A 566 -6.00 -12.45 4.63
CA ALA A 566 -4.55 -12.59 4.73
C ALA A 566 -3.81 -11.83 3.60
N LEU A 567 -4.29 -11.93 2.36
CA LEU A 567 -3.78 -11.16 1.23
C LEU A 567 -3.97 -9.64 1.44
N LEU A 568 -5.14 -9.20 1.93
CA LEU A 568 -5.42 -7.78 2.19
C LEU A 568 -4.49 -7.22 3.28
N LYS A 569 -4.32 -7.97 4.37
CA LYS A 569 -3.39 -7.64 5.45
C LYS A 569 -1.98 -7.45 4.92
N LEU A 570 -1.41 -8.43 4.20
CA LEU A 570 -0.06 -8.27 3.64
C LEU A 570 0.04 -7.07 2.69
N GLY A 571 -0.97 -6.87 1.81
CA GLY A 571 -1.07 -5.69 0.96
C GLY A 571 -1.02 -4.37 1.75
N TYR A 572 -1.80 -4.27 2.83
CA TYR A 572 -1.89 -3.10 3.70
C TYR A 572 -0.61 -2.85 4.51
N LYS A 573 -0.09 -3.87 5.19
CA LYS A 573 1.13 -3.75 6.02
C LYS A 573 2.33 -3.33 5.16
N HIS A 574 2.46 -3.86 3.94
CA HIS A 574 3.50 -3.45 2.98
C HIS A 574 3.25 -2.08 2.33
N PHE A 575 2.00 -1.63 2.16
CA PHE A 575 1.71 -0.28 1.66
C PHE A 575 2.13 0.81 2.65
N GLN A 576 2.03 0.51 3.95
CA GLN A 576 2.24 1.47 5.03
C GLN A 576 3.63 1.33 5.72
N GLY A 577 4.27 0.16 5.66
CA GLY A 577 5.54 -0.10 6.35
C GLY A 577 5.41 -0.22 7.87
N ILE A 578 4.33 -0.87 8.33
CA ILE A 578 3.93 -0.93 9.76
C ILE A 578 4.08 -2.33 10.36
N ASP A 579 3.96 -2.44 11.69
CA ASP A 579 4.05 -3.71 12.46
C ASP A 579 5.28 -4.58 12.14
N SER A 580 6.40 -3.97 11.75
CA SER A 580 7.65 -4.60 11.30
C SER A 580 7.62 -5.24 9.89
N TYR A 581 6.60 -4.96 9.08
CA TYR A 581 6.62 -5.22 7.64
C TYR A 581 7.33 -4.06 6.91
N PRO A 582 8.18 -4.32 5.90
CA PRO A 582 8.84 -3.27 5.12
C PRO A 582 7.87 -2.58 4.15
N LEU A 583 8.09 -1.29 3.91
CA LEU A 583 7.42 -0.52 2.85
C LEU A 583 7.86 -1.05 1.48
N ASP A 584 6.98 -1.78 0.81
CA ASP A 584 7.22 -2.34 -0.53
C ASP A 584 5.94 -2.24 -1.38
N LEU A 585 5.99 -1.33 -2.36
CA LEU A 585 4.85 -1.03 -3.23
C LEU A 585 4.59 -2.14 -4.27
N ASP A 586 5.64 -2.87 -4.66
CA ASP A 586 5.54 -3.88 -5.72
C ASP A 586 4.99 -5.19 -5.14
N VAL A 587 5.43 -5.56 -3.92
CA VAL A 587 4.80 -6.61 -3.10
C VAL A 587 3.37 -6.23 -2.71
N SER A 588 3.15 -5.01 -2.20
CA SER A 588 1.81 -4.55 -1.81
C SER A 588 0.79 -4.63 -2.96
N CYS A 589 1.15 -4.11 -4.14
CA CYS A 589 0.27 -4.16 -5.30
C CYS A 589 0.02 -5.60 -5.78
N SER A 590 1.01 -6.49 -5.69
CA SER A 590 0.85 -7.90 -6.08
C SER A 590 -0.25 -8.61 -5.26
N TYR A 591 -0.35 -8.34 -3.95
CA TYR A 591 -1.41 -8.91 -3.11
C TYR A 591 -2.77 -8.27 -3.39
N TYR A 592 -2.86 -6.93 -3.50
CA TYR A 592 -4.11 -6.26 -3.83
C TYR A 592 -4.66 -6.64 -5.21
N ILE A 593 -3.81 -6.77 -6.24
CA ILE A 593 -4.27 -7.14 -7.59
C ILE A 593 -4.74 -8.60 -7.68
N ASN A 594 -4.29 -9.50 -6.79
CA ASN A 594 -4.85 -10.85 -6.67
C ASN A 594 -6.33 -10.79 -6.24
N ILE A 595 -6.61 -10.09 -5.13
CA ILE A 595 -7.97 -9.93 -4.58
C ILE A 595 -8.87 -9.15 -5.55
N ALA A 596 -8.36 -8.10 -6.18
CA ALA A 596 -9.10 -7.35 -7.19
C ALA A 596 -9.49 -8.25 -8.38
N LYS A 597 -8.58 -9.11 -8.89
CA LYS A 597 -8.88 -10.11 -9.94
C LYS A 597 -9.85 -11.22 -9.50
N LYS A 598 -9.96 -11.52 -8.20
CA LYS A 598 -10.94 -12.47 -7.66
C LYS A 598 -12.33 -11.85 -7.48
N THR A 599 -12.41 -10.59 -7.08
CA THR A 599 -13.67 -9.92 -6.74
C THR A 599 -14.78 -10.06 -7.81
N PRO A 600 -14.55 -9.81 -9.11
CA PRO A 600 -15.55 -10.03 -10.16
C PRO A 600 -15.74 -11.51 -10.56
N LYS A 601 -15.01 -12.46 -9.94
CA LYS A 601 -15.28 -13.91 -10.00
C LYS A 601 -16.13 -14.34 -8.81
N ASP A 602 -15.70 -13.97 -7.60
CA ASP A 602 -16.38 -14.24 -6.32
C ASP A 602 -17.84 -13.74 -6.39
N GLN A 603 -18.06 -12.49 -6.80
CA GLN A 603 -19.39 -11.88 -7.01
C GLN A 603 -20.29 -12.62 -8.03
N LYS A 604 -19.72 -13.48 -8.89
CA LYS A 604 -20.47 -14.32 -9.84
C LYS A 604 -20.79 -15.71 -9.28
N ASN A 605 -20.11 -16.16 -8.22
CA ASN A 605 -20.35 -17.47 -7.60
C ASN A 605 -21.54 -17.44 -6.63
N LYS A 606 -22.76 -17.36 -7.17
CA LYS A 606 -24.00 -17.22 -6.39
C LYS A 606 -24.37 -18.39 -5.48
N GLN A 607 -23.59 -19.47 -5.47
CA GLN A 607 -23.81 -20.64 -4.60
C GLN A 607 -23.12 -20.50 -3.24
N GLU A 608 -22.25 -19.50 -3.04
CA GLU A 608 -21.62 -19.23 -1.76
C GLU A 608 -22.49 -18.31 -0.90
N GLU A 609 -23.04 -18.85 0.20
CA GLU A 609 -23.84 -18.09 1.18
C GLU A 609 -22.97 -17.10 2.00
N GLN A 610 -21.65 -17.29 2.02
CA GLN A 610 -20.68 -16.47 2.75
C GLN A 610 -20.21 -15.23 1.96
N GLN A 611 -21.14 -14.53 1.30
CA GLN A 611 -20.90 -13.26 0.61
C GLN A 611 -22.02 -12.25 0.90
N ALA A 612 -21.64 -11.00 1.18
CA ALA A 612 -22.54 -9.86 1.32
C ALA A 612 -21.90 -8.60 0.72
N TYR A 613 -22.68 -7.54 0.49
CA TYR A 613 -22.13 -6.26 0.02
C TYR A 613 -21.22 -5.62 1.08
N ALA A 614 -20.16 -4.92 0.65
CA ALA A 614 -19.20 -4.27 1.54
C ALA A 614 -19.73 -2.88 1.96
N GLU A 615 -20.54 -2.84 3.01
CA GLU A 615 -21.17 -1.62 3.53
C GLU A 615 -20.22 -0.84 4.46
N ALA A 616 -19.97 0.44 4.14
CA ALA A 616 -19.00 1.31 4.82
C ALA A 616 -19.58 2.00 6.08
N ILE A 617 -20.30 1.26 6.92
CA ILE A 617 -21.07 1.81 8.06
C ILE A 617 -20.18 1.97 9.30
N ARG A 618 -20.07 3.20 9.82
CA ARG A 618 -19.36 3.48 11.08
C ARG A 618 -20.31 3.45 12.27
N LEU A 619 -19.85 2.92 13.41
CA LEU A 619 -20.66 2.80 14.63
C LEU A 619 -20.94 4.14 15.32
N THR A 620 -20.25 5.21 14.91
CA THR A 620 -20.46 6.60 15.37
C THR A 620 -21.47 7.36 14.51
N ASP A 621 -22.06 6.73 13.48
CA ASP A 621 -23.03 7.36 12.58
C ASP A 621 -24.45 6.85 12.89
N ASP A 622 -25.10 7.52 13.84
CA ASP A 622 -26.47 7.21 14.26
C ASP A 622 -27.47 7.22 13.10
N ASN A 623 -27.21 7.93 12.01
CA ASN A 623 -28.14 8.04 10.89
C ASN A 623 -27.99 6.83 9.95
N MET A 624 -26.75 6.45 9.58
CA MET A 624 -26.49 5.20 8.87
C MET A 624 -26.88 3.95 9.68
N LEU A 625 -26.85 4.03 11.02
CA LEU A 625 -27.35 2.96 11.90
C LEU A 625 -28.89 2.88 11.90
N LYS A 626 -29.62 4.01 11.91
CA LYS A 626 -31.10 4.03 11.78
C LYS A 626 -31.59 3.53 10.41
N GLU A 627 -30.77 3.64 9.36
CA GLU A 627 -31.06 3.04 8.04
C GLU A 627 -30.91 1.51 8.00
N GLN A 628 -30.43 0.86 9.07
CA GLN A 628 -30.35 -0.59 9.17
C GLN A 628 -31.68 -1.17 9.64
N THR A 629 -32.32 -1.97 8.79
CA THR A 629 -33.66 -2.52 9.00
C THR A 629 -33.72 -4.02 8.78
N ARG A 630 -34.42 -4.72 9.67
CA ARG A 630 -34.92 -6.08 9.48
C ARG A 630 -36.28 -6.03 8.79
N GLU A 631 -36.73 -7.17 8.24
CA GLU A 631 -38.02 -7.26 7.52
C GLU A 631 -39.26 -6.99 8.40
N ASN A 632 -39.08 -6.85 9.71
CA ASN A 632 -40.12 -6.56 10.70
C ASN A 632 -40.08 -5.10 11.21
N ASP A 633 -39.07 -4.30 10.82
CA ASP A 633 -38.85 -2.98 11.41
C ASP A 633 -39.68 -1.90 10.68
N ASP A 634 -40.12 -0.86 11.41
CA ASP A 634 -41.11 0.12 10.93
C ASP A 634 -40.73 0.79 9.59
N LEU A 635 -39.45 1.13 9.39
CA LEU A 635 -38.96 1.72 8.14
C LEU A 635 -39.06 0.73 6.95
N PHE A 636 -38.81 -0.56 7.17
CA PHE A 636 -39.00 -1.58 6.13
C PHE A 636 -40.49 -1.79 5.81
N LEU A 637 -41.34 -1.82 6.85
CA LEU A 637 -42.79 -1.93 6.68
C LEU A 637 -43.39 -0.71 5.96
N TRP A 638 -42.87 0.49 6.23
CA TRP A 638 -43.24 1.72 5.54
C TRP A 638 -42.81 1.73 4.07
N LEU A 639 -41.57 1.33 3.77
CA LEU A 639 -41.08 1.13 2.39
C LEU A 639 -41.97 0.12 1.65
N LYS A 640 -42.29 -1.01 2.29
CA LYS A 640 -43.20 -2.03 1.75
C LYS A 640 -44.58 -1.47 1.42
N GLN A 641 -45.20 -0.72 2.34
CA GLN A 641 -46.51 -0.11 2.11
C GLN A 641 -46.49 0.88 0.93
N ASN A 642 -45.41 1.65 0.75
CA ASN A 642 -45.30 2.59 -0.38
C ASN A 642 -45.06 1.86 -1.72
N ALA A 643 -44.28 0.78 -1.72
CA ALA A 643 -44.12 -0.07 -2.91
C ALA A 643 -45.42 -0.77 -3.31
N GLU A 644 -46.22 -1.20 -2.33
CA GLU A 644 -47.58 -1.75 -2.52
C GLU A 644 -48.57 -0.71 -3.06
N ARG A 645 -48.40 0.57 -2.71
CA ARG A 645 -49.14 1.72 -3.28
C ARG A 645 -48.68 2.12 -4.69
N GLY A 646 -47.61 1.53 -5.21
CA GLY A 646 -47.11 1.81 -6.55
C GLY A 646 -46.00 2.85 -6.65
N ASP A 647 -45.37 3.29 -5.54
CA ASP A 647 -44.19 4.16 -5.62
C ASP A 647 -43.01 3.44 -6.32
N PRO A 648 -42.51 3.91 -7.48
CA PRO A 648 -41.38 3.30 -8.15
C PRO A 648 -40.10 3.31 -7.30
N TYR A 649 -39.89 4.34 -6.47
CA TYR A 649 -38.68 4.43 -5.66
C TYR A 649 -38.66 3.33 -4.59
N ALA A 650 -39.72 3.21 -3.79
CA ALA A 650 -39.87 2.12 -2.83
C ALA A 650 -39.84 0.73 -3.48
N GLN A 651 -40.47 0.55 -4.66
CA GLN A 651 -40.38 -0.71 -5.41
C GLN A 651 -38.94 -1.04 -5.82
N HIS A 652 -38.17 -0.06 -6.32
CA HIS A 652 -36.77 -0.26 -6.68
C HIS A 652 -35.90 -0.57 -5.46
N ARG A 653 -36.10 0.15 -4.35
CA ARG A 653 -35.36 -0.08 -3.09
C ARG A 653 -35.61 -1.47 -2.53
N LEU A 654 -36.86 -1.92 -2.40
CA LEU A 654 -37.15 -3.27 -1.93
C LEU A 654 -36.62 -4.35 -2.89
N ALA A 655 -36.68 -4.09 -4.20
CA ALA A 655 -36.07 -4.98 -5.19
C ALA A 655 -34.56 -5.11 -4.97
N GLN A 656 -33.84 -4.01 -4.75
CA GLN A 656 -32.41 -4.00 -4.43
C GLN A 656 -32.10 -4.70 -3.09
N MET A 657 -32.77 -4.31 -2.00
CA MET A 657 -32.61 -4.90 -0.66
C MET A 657 -32.74 -6.42 -0.71
N TYR A 658 -33.81 -6.93 -1.32
CA TYR A 658 -34.06 -8.37 -1.43
C TYR A 658 -33.14 -9.09 -2.46
N PHE A 659 -32.65 -8.41 -3.50
CA PHE A 659 -31.77 -9.04 -4.51
C PHE A 659 -30.34 -9.21 -4.01
N TRP A 660 -29.84 -8.22 -3.25
CA TRP A 660 -28.45 -8.16 -2.79
C TRP A 660 -28.27 -8.60 -1.33
N GLY A 661 -29.30 -8.49 -0.48
CA GLY A 661 -29.18 -8.69 0.98
C GLY A 661 -28.52 -7.49 1.67
N GLN A 662 -29.00 -6.28 1.38
CA GLN A 662 -28.45 -5.00 1.85
C GLN A 662 -29.30 -4.40 2.98
N GLN A 663 -28.74 -3.45 3.73
CA GLN A 663 -29.42 -2.69 4.80
C GLN A 663 -30.03 -3.56 5.92
N GLY A 664 -29.60 -4.81 6.09
CA GLY A 664 -30.09 -5.74 7.13
C GLY A 664 -31.18 -6.72 6.67
N VAL A 665 -31.69 -6.59 5.44
CA VAL A 665 -32.69 -7.47 4.84
C VAL A 665 -32.03 -8.75 4.30
N SER A 666 -32.71 -9.90 4.43
CA SER A 666 -32.21 -11.18 3.89
C SER A 666 -32.45 -11.29 2.39
N LYS A 667 -31.58 -12.02 1.69
CA LYS A 667 -31.58 -12.12 0.22
C LYS A 667 -32.74 -12.97 -0.33
N ASN A 668 -33.94 -12.38 -0.45
CA ASN A 668 -35.11 -13.01 -1.03
C ASN A 668 -35.25 -12.73 -2.54
N ILE A 669 -34.52 -13.50 -3.34
CA ILE A 669 -34.54 -13.44 -4.81
C ILE A 669 -35.97 -13.45 -5.40
N LYS A 670 -36.92 -14.20 -4.82
CA LYS A 670 -38.28 -14.31 -5.35
C LYS A 670 -39.06 -13.00 -5.17
N ALA A 671 -38.97 -12.39 -3.98
CA ALA A 671 -39.59 -11.10 -3.70
C ALA A 671 -38.98 -9.98 -4.55
N ALA A 672 -37.65 -9.96 -4.71
CA ALA A 672 -36.97 -9.01 -5.57
C ALA A 672 -37.45 -9.06 -7.03
N LEU A 673 -37.59 -10.26 -7.59
CA LEU A 673 -38.08 -10.47 -8.96
C LEU A 673 -39.51 -9.97 -9.16
N GLU A 674 -40.36 -10.09 -8.14
CA GLU A 674 -41.73 -9.58 -8.20
C GLU A 674 -41.75 -8.05 -8.22
N TRP A 675 -40.98 -7.38 -7.35
CA TRP A 675 -40.85 -5.92 -7.36
C TRP A 675 -40.23 -5.39 -8.66
N TYR A 676 -39.13 -6.00 -9.13
CA TYR A 676 -38.54 -5.68 -10.43
C TYR A 676 -39.54 -5.84 -11.59
N LYS A 677 -40.34 -6.91 -11.58
CA LYS A 677 -41.36 -7.14 -12.62
C LYS A 677 -42.48 -6.07 -12.57
N ARG A 678 -43.01 -5.76 -11.38
CA ARG A 678 -44.08 -4.76 -11.21
C ARG A 678 -43.61 -3.38 -11.70
N GLY A 679 -42.52 -2.86 -11.14
CA GLY A 679 -42.03 -1.52 -11.49
C GLY A 679 -41.60 -1.37 -12.96
N ALA A 680 -41.11 -2.44 -13.60
CA ALA A 680 -40.74 -2.43 -15.01
C ALA A 680 -41.91 -2.55 -15.99
N LEU A 681 -43.10 -3.01 -15.56
CA LEU A 681 -44.25 -3.31 -16.44
C LEU A 681 -45.52 -2.52 -16.12
N GLU A 682 -45.71 -2.09 -14.88
CA GLU A 682 -46.88 -1.36 -14.41
C GLU A 682 -46.56 0.15 -14.32
N ASN A 683 -45.43 0.50 -13.71
CA ASN A 683 -44.96 1.88 -13.56
C ASN A 683 -44.06 2.36 -14.72
N GLU A 684 -43.55 1.43 -15.54
CA GLU A 684 -42.56 1.66 -16.60
C GLU A 684 -41.32 2.52 -16.21
N ASP A 685 -40.84 2.40 -14.97
CA ASP A 685 -39.67 3.17 -14.53
C ASP A 685 -38.40 2.77 -15.32
N PRO A 686 -37.61 3.72 -15.87
CA PRO A 686 -36.46 3.41 -16.72
C PRO A 686 -35.29 2.71 -16.00
N ILE A 687 -35.17 2.84 -14.68
CA ILE A 687 -34.16 2.15 -13.86
C ILE A 687 -34.61 0.70 -13.62
N ILE A 688 -35.85 0.50 -13.17
CA ILE A 688 -36.42 -0.84 -12.93
C ILE A 688 -36.54 -1.62 -14.26
N MET A 689 -36.93 -0.96 -15.35
CA MET A 689 -36.92 -1.53 -16.71
C MET A 689 -35.53 -2.03 -17.13
N TYR A 690 -34.47 -1.28 -16.82
CA TYR A 690 -33.09 -1.68 -17.09
C TYR A 690 -32.69 -2.91 -16.27
N ASP A 691 -32.85 -2.86 -14.95
CA ASP A 691 -32.46 -3.95 -14.05
C ASP A 691 -33.21 -5.26 -14.39
N TYR A 692 -34.52 -5.17 -14.61
CA TYR A 692 -35.33 -6.33 -15.01
C TYR A 692 -34.96 -6.85 -16.41
N ALA A 693 -34.60 -5.98 -17.35
CA ALA A 693 -34.08 -6.39 -18.66
C ALA A 693 -32.74 -7.13 -18.55
N VAL A 694 -31.81 -6.67 -17.71
CA VAL A 694 -30.55 -7.37 -17.43
C VAL A 694 -30.81 -8.76 -16.84
N ILE A 695 -31.73 -8.87 -15.88
CA ILE A 695 -32.15 -10.16 -15.30
C ILE A 695 -32.72 -11.10 -16.39
N LEU A 696 -33.59 -10.60 -17.28
CA LEU A 696 -34.20 -11.38 -18.37
C LEU A 696 -33.21 -11.77 -19.50
N PHE A 697 -32.16 -10.99 -19.73
CA PHE A 697 -31.05 -11.34 -20.65
C PHE A 697 -30.13 -12.41 -20.05
N LYS A 698 -29.67 -12.18 -18.81
CA LYS A 698 -28.77 -13.11 -18.08
C LYS A 698 -29.44 -14.45 -17.82
N GLY A 699 -30.71 -14.42 -17.37
CA GLY A 699 -31.51 -15.60 -17.07
C GLY A 699 -30.88 -16.58 -16.07
N GLU A 700 -30.02 -16.07 -15.20
CA GLU A 700 -29.37 -16.80 -14.10
C GLU A 700 -30.34 -17.10 -12.94
N VAL A 701 -31.56 -16.56 -13.00
CA VAL A 701 -32.50 -16.42 -11.89
C VAL A 701 -33.94 -16.72 -12.31
N ILE A 702 -34.29 -16.36 -13.55
CA ILE A 702 -35.56 -16.67 -14.22
C ILE A 702 -35.27 -17.11 -15.66
N ARG A 703 -36.21 -17.78 -16.32
CA ARG A 703 -36.05 -18.22 -17.72
C ARG A 703 -35.80 -17.02 -18.65
N LYS A 704 -34.73 -17.09 -19.45
CA LYS A 704 -34.35 -16.06 -20.44
C LYS A 704 -35.53 -15.67 -21.34
N ASN A 705 -35.74 -14.37 -21.53
CA ASN A 705 -36.71 -13.83 -22.48
C ASN A 705 -36.11 -12.66 -23.25
N MET A 706 -35.29 -12.97 -24.24
CA MET A 706 -34.55 -11.97 -25.03
C MET A 706 -35.46 -10.94 -25.71
N LYS A 707 -36.69 -11.32 -26.11
CA LYS A 707 -37.65 -10.41 -26.76
C LYS A 707 -38.17 -9.35 -25.80
N LEU A 708 -38.58 -9.76 -24.59
CA LEU A 708 -39.02 -8.81 -23.55
C LEU A 708 -37.84 -7.97 -23.05
N ALA A 709 -36.69 -8.60 -22.78
CA ALA A 709 -35.48 -7.93 -22.36
C ALA A 709 -35.05 -6.83 -23.35
N PHE A 710 -35.00 -7.13 -24.65
CA PHE A 710 -34.67 -6.14 -25.68
C PHE A 710 -35.72 -5.02 -25.79
N LYS A 711 -37.02 -5.32 -25.66
CA LYS A 711 -38.06 -4.28 -25.63
C LYS A 711 -37.85 -3.32 -24.45
N LEU A 712 -37.73 -3.86 -23.22
CA LEU A 712 -37.54 -3.06 -22.00
C LEU A 712 -36.24 -2.26 -22.04
N MET A 713 -35.14 -2.88 -22.47
CA MET A 713 -33.84 -2.22 -22.64
C MET A 713 -33.91 -1.07 -23.65
N LYS A 714 -34.65 -1.25 -24.76
CA LYS A 714 -34.88 -0.16 -25.73
C LYS A 714 -35.75 0.95 -25.14
N THR A 715 -36.85 0.63 -24.46
CA THR A 715 -37.71 1.64 -23.83
C THR A 715 -36.98 2.43 -22.73
N ALA A 716 -36.17 1.79 -21.90
CA ALA A 716 -35.33 2.47 -20.91
C ALA A 716 -34.29 3.40 -21.57
N ALA A 717 -33.66 2.95 -22.66
CA ALA A 717 -32.71 3.77 -23.43
C ALA A 717 -33.39 4.95 -24.15
N ASP A 718 -34.60 4.76 -24.69
CA ASP A 718 -35.41 5.81 -25.30
C ASP A 718 -35.94 6.81 -24.24
N LYS A 719 -36.16 6.36 -22.98
CA LYS A 719 -36.38 7.20 -21.78
C LYS A 719 -35.08 7.79 -21.18
N GLY A 720 -33.94 7.68 -21.85
CA GLY A 720 -32.68 8.35 -21.49
C GLY A 720 -31.71 7.59 -20.57
N LYS A 721 -31.98 6.33 -20.21
CA LYS A 721 -31.10 5.54 -19.34
C LYS A 721 -29.81 5.12 -20.06
N HIS A 722 -28.66 5.66 -19.67
CA HIS A 722 -27.39 5.43 -20.37
C HIS A 722 -26.83 4.02 -20.18
N GLU A 723 -27.10 3.37 -19.05
CA GLU A 723 -26.79 1.94 -18.85
C GLU A 723 -27.60 1.05 -19.79
N ALA A 724 -28.82 1.48 -20.17
CA ALA A 724 -29.64 0.77 -21.13
C ALA A 724 -29.12 0.93 -22.57
N LEU A 725 -28.58 2.11 -22.94
CA LEU A 725 -27.81 2.26 -24.18
C LEU A 725 -26.58 1.35 -24.20
N ASN A 726 -25.87 1.19 -23.07
CA ASN A 726 -24.78 0.22 -22.94
C ASN A 726 -25.27 -1.24 -23.09
N GLY A 727 -26.42 -1.59 -22.49
CA GLY A 727 -27.06 -2.89 -22.64
C GLY A 727 -27.47 -3.20 -24.08
N LEU A 728 -27.93 -2.21 -24.85
CA LEU A 728 -28.14 -2.35 -26.30
C LEU A 728 -26.82 -2.58 -27.03
N GLY A 729 -25.75 -1.83 -26.72
CA GLY A 729 -24.43 -2.06 -27.31
C GLY A 729 -23.91 -3.48 -27.09
N TRP A 730 -24.03 -3.97 -25.86
CA TRP A 730 -23.69 -5.35 -25.49
C TRP A 730 -24.55 -6.38 -26.24
N TYR A 731 -25.85 -6.14 -26.44
CA TYR A 731 -26.73 -7.01 -27.22
C TYR A 731 -26.28 -7.11 -28.70
N TYR A 732 -25.96 -5.98 -29.34
CA TYR A 732 -25.50 -5.97 -30.73
C TYR A 732 -24.16 -6.70 -30.91
N HIS A 733 -23.18 -6.45 -30.03
CA HIS A 733 -21.89 -7.14 -30.09
C HIS A 733 -22.02 -8.65 -29.82
N ASN A 734 -22.78 -9.06 -28.80
CA ASN A 734 -22.79 -10.45 -28.36
C ASN A 734 -23.72 -11.35 -29.18
N PHE A 735 -24.94 -10.90 -29.50
CA PHE A 735 -25.95 -11.73 -30.18
C PHE A 735 -26.06 -11.47 -31.68
N GLN A 736 -25.96 -10.20 -32.11
CA GLN A 736 -26.05 -9.84 -33.54
C GLN A 736 -24.69 -9.87 -34.25
N LYS A 737 -23.57 -9.96 -33.49
CA LYS A 737 -22.18 -9.83 -33.97
C LYS A 737 -21.93 -8.54 -34.78
N ASP A 738 -22.65 -7.49 -34.42
CA ASP A 738 -22.62 -6.18 -35.08
C ASP A 738 -21.81 -5.18 -34.23
N SER A 739 -20.50 -5.16 -34.45
CA SER A 739 -19.60 -4.21 -33.78
C SER A 739 -19.86 -2.74 -34.18
N PHE A 740 -20.48 -2.48 -35.34
CA PHE A 740 -20.80 -1.11 -35.77
C PHE A 740 -21.92 -0.50 -34.94
N ASN A 741 -23.06 -1.19 -34.82
CA ASN A 741 -24.13 -0.72 -33.94
C ASN A 741 -23.70 -0.82 -32.47
N ALA A 742 -22.91 -1.83 -32.06
CA ALA A 742 -22.39 -1.89 -30.69
C ALA A 742 -21.57 -0.65 -30.32
N ALA A 743 -20.55 -0.29 -31.11
CA ALA A 743 -19.75 0.91 -30.89
C ALA A 743 -20.58 2.20 -30.95
N LYS A 744 -21.60 2.25 -31.82
CA LYS A 744 -22.53 3.40 -31.92
C LYS A 744 -23.38 3.58 -30.66
N TYR A 745 -23.91 2.50 -30.07
CA TYR A 745 -24.67 2.56 -28.82
C TYR A 745 -23.77 2.81 -27.61
N TRP A 746 -22.61 2.15 -27.54
CA TRP A 746 -21.62 2.41 -26.50
C TRP A 746 -21.08 3.84 -26.55
N LYS A 747 -20.79 4.40 -27.73
CA LYS A 747 -20.36 5.80 -27.82
C LYS A 747 -21.42 6.75 -27.26
N ARG A 748 -22.70 6.57 -27.61
CA ARG A 748 -23.80 7.38 -27.03
C ARG A 748 -23.90 7.24 -25.51
N ALA A 749 -23.71 6.03 -24.97
CA ALA A 749 -23.72 5.81 -23.52
C ALA A 749 -22.50 6.46 -22.82
N TYR A 750 -21.31 6.39 -23.44
CA TYR A 750 -20.09 7.04 -22.98
C TYR A 750 -20.19 8.57 -23.02
N ASP A 751 -20.73 9.14 -24.10
CA ASP A 751 -20.98 10.57 -24.24
C ASP A 751 -22.02 11.07 -23.19
N MET A 752 -22.79 10.16 -22.58
CA MET A 752 -23.70 10.39 -21.43
C MET A 752 -23.10 9.97 -20.07
N GLY A 753 -21.80 9.65 -20.01
CA GLY A 753 -21.06 9.36 -18.77
C GLY A 753 -21.05 7.90 -18.29
N ASN A 754 -21.60 6.93 -19.04
CA ASN A 754 -21.61 5.53 -18.60
C ASN A 754 -20.21 4.87 -18.64
N PRO A 755 -19.69 4.33 -17.52
CA PRO A 755 -18.34 3.78 -17.44
C PRO A 755 -18.21 2.38 -18.07
N ASP A 756 -19.28 1.58 -18.10
CA ASP A 756 -19.27 0.27 -18.77
C ASP A 756 -19.06 0.43 -20.28
N ALA A 757 -19.72 1.41 -20.88
CA ALA A 757 -19.58 1.74 -22.29
C ALA A 757 -18.18 2.29 -22.59
N ALA A 758 -17.61 3.09 -21.69
CA ALA A 758 -16.20 3.47 -21.78
C ALA A 758 -15.30 2.23 -21.81
N PHE A 759 -15.48 1.29 -20.87
CA PHE A 759 -14.70 0.05 -20.84
C PHE A 759 -14.88 -0.78 -22.12
N ASN A 760 -16.11 -0.98 -22.59
CA ASN A 760 -16.40 -1.73 -23.81
C ASN A 760 -15.77 -1.10 -25.07
N LEU A 761 -15.78 0.23 -25.20
CA LEU A 761 -15.05 0.94 -26.27
C LEU A 761 -13.53 0.74 -26.14
N GLY A 762 -13.01 0.75 -24.92
CA GLY A 762 -11.60 0.44 -24.63
C GLY A 762 -11.22 -0.98 -25.07
N VAL A 763 -12.07 -1.97 -24.79
CA VAL A 763 -11.87 -3.38 -25.20
C VAL A 763 -11.90 -3.53 -26.72
N LEU A 764 -12.81 -2.87 -27.44
CA LEU A 764 -12.80 -2.87 -28.91
C LEU A 764 -11.45 -2.37 -29.49
N TYR A 765 -10.84 -1.36 -28.87
CA TYR A 765 -9.51 -0.87 -29.26
C TYR A 765 -8.35 -1.78 -28.83
N LEU A 766 -8.50 -2.61 -27.79
CA LEU A 766 -7.51 -3.65 -27.44
C LEU A 766 -7.59 -4.89 -28.34
N ASN A 767 -8.80 -5.25 -28.78
CA ASN A 767 -9.02 -6.36 -29.71
C ASN A 767 -8.71 -5.98 -31.17
N GLY A 768 -8.68 -4.67 -31.49
CA GLY A 768 -8.58 -4.16 -32.85
C GLY A 768 -9.88 -4.28 -33.66
N GLU A 769 -11.02 -4.42 -32.97
CA GLU A 769 -12.37 -4.62 -33.51
C GLU A 769 -13.15 -3.30 -33.70
N TYR A 770 -12.52 -2.15 -33.46
CA TYR A 770 -13.20 -0.86 -33.51
C TYR A 770 -13.62 -0.49 -34.95
N PRO A 771 -14.90 -0.19 -35.21
CA PRO A 771 -15.40 0.08 -36.57
C PRO A 771 -14.70 1.27 -37.24
N GLY A 772 -14.09 1.01 -38.41
CA GLY A 772 -13.38 2.01 -39.20
C GLY A 772 -11.91 2.23 -38.81
N GLU A 773 -11.44 1.64 -37.70
CA GLU A 773 -10.04 1.67 -37.28
C GLU A 773 -9.56 0.26 -36.88
N PRO A 774 -9.34 -0.64 -37.86
CA PRO A 774 -8.90 -2.00 -37.58
C PRO A 774 -7.46 -2.04 -37.04
N GLY A 775 -7.23 -2.90 -36.04
CA GLY A 775 -5.93 -3.06 -35.39
C GLY A 775 -5.84 -2.42 -34.00
N ILE A 776 -4.90 -2.90 -33.19
CA ILE A 776 -4.81 -2.59 -31.76
C ILE A 776 -4.36 -1.13 -31.55
N ASN A 777 -5.10 -0.36 -30.75
CA ASN A 777 -4.76 1.03 -30.40
C ASN A 777 -4.78 1.25 -28.88
N GLU A 778 -3.71 0.84 -28.22
CA GLU A 778 -3.61 0.89 -26.75
C GLU A 778 -3.66 2.30 -26.18
N THR A 779 -3.22 3.32 -26.91
CA THR A 779 -3.28 4.72 -26.46
C THR A 779 -4.73 5.25 -26.42
N ARG A 780 -5.59 4.80 -27.35
CA ARG A 780 -7.03 5.07 -27.27
C ARG A 780 -7.70 4.21 -26.21
N ALA A 781 -7.39 2.91 -26.16
CA ALA A 781 -7.93 2.01 -25.16
C ALA A 781 -7.66 2.50 -23.72
N PHE A 782 -6.42 2.91 -23.42
CA PHE A 782 -6.03 3.45 -22.12
C PHE A 782 -6.86 4.68 -21.71
N LYS A 783 -7.18 5.59 -22.64
CA LYS A 783 -8.03 6.77 -22.35
C LYS A 783 -9.45 6.35 -21.95
N TYR A 784 -10.04 5.42 -22.69
CA TYR A 784 -11.36 4.87 -22.37
C TYR A 784 -11.37 4.07 -21.06
N ILE A 785 -10.34 3.25 -20.82
CA ILE A 785 -10.16 2.48 -19.57
C ILE A 785 -9.95 3.41 -18.37
N SER A 786 -9.23 4.53 -18.54
CA SER A 786 -9.05 5.54 -17.49
C SER A 786 -10.39 6.18 -17.12
N ARG A 787 -11.17 6.65 -18.11
CA ARG A 787 -12.53 7.19 -17.86
C ARG A 787 -13.49 6.16 -17.24
N ALA A 788 -13.41 4.90 -17.65
CA ALA A 788 -14.17 3.81 -17.04
C ALA A 788 -13.77 3.59 -15.56
N SER A 789 -12.48 3.74 -15.24
CA SER A 789 -11.94 3.59 -13.88
C SER A 789 -12.32 4.76 -12.98
N GLU A 790 -12.27 5.99 -13.50
CA GLU A 790 -12.79 7.20 -12.84
C GLU A 790 -14.28 7.06 -12.49
N GLY A 791 -15.06 6.41 -13.35
CA GLY A 791 -16.46 6.04 -13.08
C GLY A 791 -16.66 4.71 -12.33
N GLY A 792 -15.62 4.14 -11.73
CA GLY A 792 -15.74 2.99 -10.81
C GLY A 792 -15.81 1.58 -11.43
N HIS A 793 -15.60 1.41 -12.74
CA HIS A 793 -15.76 0.10 -13.39
C HIS A 793 -14.65 -0.90 -13.00
N ILE A 794 -14.99 -1.90 -12.18
CA ILE A 794 -14.09 -2.91 -11.60
C ILE A 794 -13.04 -3.46 -12.59
N ASP A 795 -13.47 -4.04 -13.72
CA ASP A 795 -12.49 -4.63 -14.66
C ASP A 795 -11.59 -3.56 -15.31
N ALA A 796 -12.10 -2.33 -15.50
CA ALA A 796 -11.31 -1.25 -16.08
C ALA A 796 -10.20 -0.81 -15.11
N ILE A 797 -10.53 -0.73 -13.81
CA ILE A 797 -9.56 -0.46 -12.76
C ILE A 797 -8.49 -1.56 -12.73
N ILE A 798 -8.87 -2.84 -12.84
CA ILE A 798 -7.93 -3.97 -12.90
C ILE A 798 -6.99 -3.87 -14.13
N PHE A 799 -7.47 -3.36 -15.27
CA PHE A 799 -6.62 -3.04 -16.43
C PHE A 799 -5.73 -1.79 -16.21
N LEU A 800 -6.27 -0.72 -15.61
CA LEU A 800 -5.53 0.51 -15.29
C LEU A 800 -4.34 0.22 -14.37
N VAL A 801 -4.54 -0.59 -13.31
CA VAL A 801 -3.45 -1.02 -12.42
C VAL A 801 -2.35 -1.76 -13.18
N GLN A 802 -2.68 -2.58 -14.18
CA GLN A 802 -1.67 -3.27 -14.99
C GLN A 802 -0.84 -2.27 -15.82
N TYR A 803 -1.46 -1.25 -16.42
CA TYR A 803 -0.74 -0.18 -17.10
C TYR A 803 0.17 0.61 -16.15
N LEU A 804 -0.34 0.98 -14.96
CA LEU A 804 0.41 1.73 -13.94
C LEU A 804 1.58 0.93 -13.35
N MET A 805 1.44 -0.40 -13.18
CA MET A 805 2.51 -1.27 -12.67
C MET A 805 3.55 -1.65 -13.71
N MET A 806 3.19 -1.74 -15.00
CA MET A 806 4.11 -2.10 -16.08
C MET A 806 4.79 -0.87 -16.70
N GLY A 807 4.18 0.31 -16.69
CA GLY A 807 4.68 1.50 -17.38
C GLY A 807 4.80 1.33 -18.91
N SER A 808 3.97 0.45 -19.49
CA SER A 808 4.13 -0.09 -20.85
C SER A 808 3.77 0.90 -21.98
N LEU A 809 3.19 2.06 -21.66
CA LEU A 809 2.87 3.10 -22.62
C LEU A 809 3.83 4.27 -22.44
N LYS A 810 4.46 4.75 -23.53
CA LYS A 810 5.41 5.88 -23.50
C LYS A 810 4.84 7.19 -22.93
N SER A 811 3.52 7.32 -22.85
CA SER A 811 2.80 8.45 -22.25
C SER A 811 2.31 8.21 -20.81
N VAL A 812 2.51 7.01 -20.25
CA VAL A 812 2.04 6.61 -18.91
C VAL A 812 3.24 6.02 -18.14
N PRO A 813 3.98 6.82 -17.37
CA PRO A 813 5.07 6.31 -16.56
C PRO A 813 4.56 5.32 -15.50
N ARG A 814 5.45 4.44 -15.03
CA ARG A 814 5.13 3.51 -13.95
C ARG A 814 4.83 4.27 -12.65
N ASP A 815 3.66 4.05 -12.07
CA ASP A 815 3.27 4.56 -10.75
C ASP A 815 2.61 3.44 -9.93
N PRO A 816 3.39 2.72 -9.10
CA PRO A 816 2.85 1.66 -8.26
C PRO A 816 1.98 2.21 -7.12
N LYS A 817 2.15 3.47 -6.69
CA LYS A 817 1.34 4.05 -5.61
C LYS A 817 -0.09 4.29 -6.08
N ALA A 818 -0.26 4.88 -7.26
CA ALA A 818 -1.57 4.99 -7.91
C ALA A 818 -2.15 3.59 -8.19
N GLY A 819 -1.32 2.64 -8.64
CA GLY A 819 -1.69 1.24 -8.84
C GLY A 819 -2.27 0.58 -7.58
N ILE A 820 -1.67 0.79 -6.40
CA ILE A 820 -2.17 0.24 -5.12
C ILE A 820 -3.50 0.88 -4.72
N ILE A 821 -3.65 2.19 -4.82
CA ILE A 821 -4.90 2.88 -4.43
C ILE A 821 -6.07 2.34 -5.25
N TRP A 822 -5.87 2.17 -6.57
CA TRP A 822 -6.86 1.57 -7.47
C TRP A 822 -7.08 0.07 -7.24
N ALA A 823 -6.04 -0.70 -6.93
CA ALA A 823 -6.19 -2.13 -6.62
C ALA A 823 -6.92 -2.36 -5.27
N LYS A 824 -6.62 -1.52 -4.26
CA LYS A 824 -7.24 -1.54 -2.94
C LYS A 824 -8.75 -1.26 -3.03
N SER A 825 -9.16 -0.22 -3.76
CA SER A 825 -10.58 0.17 -3.85
C SER A 825 -11.47 -0.90 -4.49
N VAL A 826 -10.92 -1.77 -5.35
CA VAL A 826 -11.61 -2.97 -5.86
C VAL A 826 -11.51 -4.14 -4.88
N ALA A 827 -10.35 -4.34 -4.25
CA ALA A 827 -10.13 -5.44 -3.31
C ALA A 827 -11.07 -5.37 -2.08
N GLU A 828 -11.34 -4.17 -1.56
CA GLU A 828 -12.27 -3.95 -0.43
C GLU A 828 -13.76 -4.19 -0.80
N GLN A 829 -14.12 -4.23 -2.09
CA GLN A 829 -15.47 -4.57 -2.57
C GLN A 829 -15.72 -6.09 -2.67
N ASN A 830 -14.82 -6.93 -2.16
CA ASN A 830 -14.97 -8.37 -2.19
C ASN A 830 -16.08 -8.87 -1.25
N GLY A 831 -16.98 -9.71 -1.77
CA GLY A 831 -18.18 -10.15 -1.04
C GLY A 831 -17.90 -10.88 0.27
N HIS A 832 -16.75 -11.56 0.40
CA HIS A 832 -16.37 -12.21 1.66
C HIS A 832 -15.99 -11.22 2.76
N ILE A 833 -15.39 -10.08 2.40
CA ILE A 833 -15.07 -9.01 3.35
C ILE A 833 -16.37 -8.36 3.82
N GLY A 834 -17.27 -8.04 2.87
CA GLY A 834 -18.60 -7.53 3.17
C GLY A 834 -19.39 -8.45 4.11
N HIS A 835 -19.30 -9.77 3.92
CA HIS A 835 -19.92 -10.75 4.82
C HIS A 835 -19.36 -10.66 6.26
N VAL A 836 -18.05 -10.52 6.45
CA VAL A 836 -17.44 -10.38 7.79
C VAL A 836 -17.82 -9.03 8.44
N ILE A 837 -17.79 -7.92 7.68
CA ILE A 837 -18.22 -6.60 8.17
C ILE A 837 -19.71 -6.62 8.56
N ARG A 838 -20.57 -7.19 7.71
CA ARG A 838 -22.01 -7.33 7.98
C ARG A 838 -22.29 -8.20 9.20
N LYS A 839 -21.51 -9.27 9.40
CA LYS A 839 -21.57 -10.11 10.62
C LYS A 839 -21.16 -9.32 11.87
N ALA A 840 -20.12 -8.49 11.78
CA ALA A 840 -19.68 -7.62 12.87
C ALA A 840 -20.74 -6.57 13.26
N LEU A 841 -21.36 -5.93 12.26
CA LEU A 841 -22.41 -4.93 12.43
C LEU A 841 -23.71 -5.55 12.98
N ASN A 842 -24.16 -6.68 12.43
CA ASN A 842 -25.35 -7.36 12.93
C ASN A 842 -25.14 -7.78 14.40
N ALA A 843 -23.96 -8.31 14.74
CA ALA A 843 -23.62 -8.65 16.12
C ALA A 843 -23.60 -7.43 17.07
N TYR A 844 -23.20 -6.24 16.59
CA TYR A 844 -23.31 -5.00 17.37
C TYR A 844 -24.77 -4.63 17.65
N LEU A 845 -25.62 -4.67 16.62
CA LEU A 845 -27.06 -4.37 16.73
C LEU A 845 -27.79 -5.38 17.65
N ASP A 846 -27.40 -6.65 17.61
CA ASP A 846 -27.86 -7.71 18.55
C ASP A 846 -27.15 -7.66 19.92
N LYS A 847 -26.32 -6.65 20.19
CA LYS A 847 -25.59 -6.42 21.46
C LYS A 847 -24.60 -7.56 21.85
N SER A 848 -24.18 -8.37 20.88
CA SER A 848 -23.18 -9.43 21.04
C SER A 848 -21.77 -8.89 20.84
N LEU A 849 -21.23 -8.23 21.88
CA LEU A 849 -19.93 -7.56 21.85
C LEU A 849 -18.78 -8.47 21.37
N HIS A 850 -18.67 -9.68 21.91
CA HIS A 850 -17.59 -10.61 21.57
C HIS A 850 -17.57 -11.01 20.09
N VAL A 851 -18.75 -11.28 19.51
CA VAL A 851 -18.88 -11.62 18.08
C VAL A 851 -18.62 -10.38 17.22
N SER A 852 -19.10 -9.20 17.63
CA SER A 852 -18.85 -7.95 16.91
C SER A 852 -17.36 -7.62 16.85
N VAL A 853 -16.68 -7.59 17.99
CA VAL A 853 -15.23 -7.33 18.09
C VAL A 853 -14.43 -8.36 17.29
N LEU A 854 -14.72 -9.65 17.41
CA LEU A 854 -13.94 -10.66 16.68
C LEU A 854 -14.03 -10.48 15.16
N ASN A 855 -15.18 -10.07 14.63
CA ASN A 855 -15.31 -9.85 13.19
C ASN A 855 -14.70 -8.50 12.76
N TYR A 856 -14.85 -7.42 13.56
CA TYR A 856 -14.22 -6.13 13.26
C TYR A 856 -12.68 -6.16 13.37
N ILE A 857 -12.09 -6.86 14.34
CA ILE A 857 -10.62 -6.92 14.49
C ILE A 857 -9.97 -7.66 13.31
N LEU A 858 -10.62 -8.71 12.78
CA LEU A 858 -10.18 -9.44 11.60
C LEU A 858 -10.11 -8.54 10.36
N THR A 859 -11.08 -7.66 10.14
CA THR A 859 -11.07 -6.73 9.00
C THR A 859 -10.27 -5.44 9.27
N ALA A 860 -10.15 -5.01 10.52
CA ALA A 860 -9.30 -3.88 10.90
C ALA A 860 -7.81 -4.16 10.66
N GLU A 861 -7.33 -5.35 11.03
CA GLU A 861 -5.96 -5.79 10.74
C GLU A 861 -5.71 -6.07 9.24
N ALA A 862 -6.77 -6.37 8.49
CA ALA A 862 -6.73 -6.47 7.03
C ALA A 862 -6.60 -5.11 6.32
N GLY A 863 -6.69 -3.99 7.06
CA GLY A 863 -6.51 -2.64 6.53
C GLY A 863 -7.79 -1.91 6.13
N VAL A 864 -8.97 -2.45 6.46
CA VAL A 864 -10.27 -1.83 6.17
C VAL A 864 -10.54 -0.70 7.15
N GLU A 865 -10.55 0.54 6.65
CA GLU A 865 -10.64 1.77 7.46
C GLU A 865 -11.85 1.79 8.41
N VAL A 866 -13.05 1.51 7.89
CA VAL A 866 -14.29 1.51 8.68
C VAL A 866 -14.23 0.51 9.84
N SER A 867 -13.58 -0.64 9.64
CA SER A 867 -13.39 -1.63 10.71
C SER A 867 -12.38 -1.14 11.75
N GLN A 868 -11.37 -0.36 11.35
CA GLN A 868 -10.43 0.28 12.27
C GLN A 868 -11.13 1.35 13.11
N THR A 869 -11.95 2.23 12.53
CA THR A 869 -12.72 3.20 13.33
C THR A 869 -13.71 2.54 14.27
N ASN A 870 -14.39 1.48 13.82
CA ASN A 870 -15.36 0.76 14.64
C ASN A 870 -14.67 0.00 15.79
N MET A 871 -13.50 -0.60 15.54
CA MET A 871 -12.70 -1.26 16.59
C MET A 871 -12.12 -0.24 17.59
N ALA A 872 -11.72 0.95 17.14
CA ALA A 872 -11.29 2.03 18.02
C ALA A 872 -12.43 2.49 18.96
N TYR A 873 -13.61 2.73 18.39
CA TYR A 873 -14.83 3.10 19.13
C TYR A 873 -15.26 2.02 20.13
N LEU A 874 -15.31 0.75 19.73
CA LEU A 874 -15.64 -0.37 20.64
C LEU A 874 -14.66 -0.50 21.82
N CYS A 875 -13.40 -0.11 21.65
CA CYS A 875 -12.43 -0.05 22.74
C CYS A 875 -12.53 1.22 23.60
N GLU A 876 -13.20 2.28 23.12
CA GLU A 876 -13.49 3.49 23.90
C GLU A 876 -14.75 3.31 24.76
N GLU A 877 -15.83 2.74 24.19
CA GLU A 877 -17.09 2.41 24.88
C GLU A 877 -16.92 1.28 25.91
N HIS A 878 -15.97 0.37 25.71
CA HIS A 878 -15.74 -0.80 26.57
C HIS A 878 -14.27 -0.90 27.03
N PRO A 879 -13.80 0.02 27.89
CA PRO A 879 -12.40 0.06 28.31
C PRO A 879 -11.98 -1.19 29.10
N GLU A 880 -12.86 -1.75 29.94
CA GLU A 880 -12.60 -2.99 30.68
C GLU A 880 -12.37 -4.19 29.76
N PHE A 881 -13.13 -4.26 28.65
CA PHE A 881 -12.92 -5.25 27.60
C PHE A 881 -11.58 -5.03 26.91
N ALA A 882 -11.27 -3.77 26.55
CA ALA A 882 -10.02 -3.42 25.86
C ALA A 882 -8.79 -3.82 26.70
N THR A 883 -8.76 -3.48 27.99
CA THR A 883 -7.65 -3.86 28.89
C THR A 883 -7.53 -5.37 29.05
N THR A 884 -8.66 -6.09 29.12
CA THR A 884 -8.69 -7.55 29.34
C THR A 884 -8.20 -8.34 28.11
N TYR A 885 -8.67 -7.99 26.92
CA TYR A 885 -8.48 -8.82 25.72
C TYR A 885 -7.46 -8.27 24.71
N LEU A 886 -7.23 -6.96 24.68
CA LEU A 886 -6.42 -6.27 23.65
C LEU A 886 -5.33 -5.34 24.24
N ARG A 887 -5.25 -5.26 25.58
CA ARG A 887 -4.34 -4.40 26.36
C ARG A 887 -4.59 -2.90 26.15
N ASP A 888 -3.95 -2.10 27.00
CA ASP A 888 -4.09 -0.64 27.14
C ASP A 888 -3.88 0.19 25.85
N ALA A 889 -3.42 -0.42 24.77
CA ALA A 889 -3.08 0.24 23.51
C ALA A 889 -4.18 0.21 22.44
N CYS A 890 -5.30 -0.51 22.64
CA CYS A 890 -6.31 -0.75 21.59
C CYS A 890 -6.79 0.54 20.89
N ILE A 891 -7.28 1.52 21.65
CA ILE A 891 -7.83 2.80 21.14
C ILE A 891 -6.79 3.53 20.27
N MET A 892 -5.56 3.67 20.79
CA MET A 892 -4.45 4.32 20.09
C MET A 892 -3.98 3.54 18.87
N ARG A 893 -4.01 2.19 18.89
CA ARG A 893 -3.67 1.36 17.73
C ARG A 893 -4.62 1.67 16.59
N TYR A 894 -5.92 1.52 16.80
CA TYR A 894 -6.88 1.56 15.71
C TYR A 894 -7.15 2.97 15.18
N TYR A 895 -7.21 4.02 16.01
CA TYR A 895 -7.28 5.39 15.48
C TYR A 895 -6.02 5.78 14.68
N ASN A 896 -4.83 5.36 15.09
CA ASN A 896 -3.60 5.62 14.33
C ASN A 896 -3.59 4.86 12.99
N LEU A 897 -4.10 3.61 12.95
CA LEU A 897 -4.27 2.86 11.70
C LEU A 897 -5.30 3.50 10.76
N SER A 898 -6.41 4.03 11.28
CA SER A 898 -7.39 4.81 10.50
C SER A 898 -6.79 6.10 9.94
N VAL A 899 -5.92 6.79 10.69
CA VAL A 899 -5.27 8.03 10.25
C VAL A 899 -4.17 7.80 9.21
N TYR A 900 -3.55 6.61 9.15
CA TYR A 900 -2.64 6.23 8.06
C TYR A 900 -3.33 5.96 6.71
N GLN A 901 -4.67 5.93 6.63
CA GLN A 901 -5.38 5.68 5.38
C GLN A 901 -5.23 6.85 4.39
N ASN A 902 -5.29 6.57 3.08
CA ASN A 902 -5.05 7.59 2.04
C ASN A 902 -6.11 8.71 2.04
N ASN A 903 -7.31 8.45 2.57
CA ASN A 903 -8.28 9.46 2.97
C ASN A 903 -8.80 9.07 4.36
N PRO A 904 -8.21 9.58 5.46
CA PRO A 904 -8.62 9.23 6.81
C PRO A 904 -9.92 9.97 7.18
N PRO A 905 -10.84 9.38 7.96
CA PRO A 905 -12.09 10.02 8.33
C PRO A 905 -11.86 11.12 9.38
N SER A 906 -12.65 12.20 9.32
CA SER A 906 -12.56 13.33 10.27
C SER A 906 -12.69 12.88 11.72
N VAL A 907 -13.63 11.98 12.03
CA VAL A 907 -13.82 11.39 13.37
C VAL A 907 -12.53 10.76 13.93
N ALA A 908 -11.73 10.09 13.11
CA ALA A 908 -10.45 9.51 13.59
C ALA A 908 -9.36 10.58 13.77
N LEU A 909 -9.33 11.60 12.91
CA LEU A 909 -8.43 12.75 13.07
C LEU A 909 -8.75 13.51 14.35
N LEU A 910 -10.04 13.77 14.63
CA LEU A 910 -10.51 14.42 15.85
C LEU A 910 -10.16 13.60 17.08
N LYS A 911 -10.57 12.33 17.16
CA LYS A 911 -10.31 11.44 18.31
C LYS A 911 -8.82 11.23 18.56
N LEU A 912 -7.99 11.05 17.52
CA LEU A 912 -6.54 10.96 17.68
C LEU A 912 -5.94 12.32 18.11
N GLY A 913 -6.48 13.43 17.60
CA GLY A 913 -6.12 14.79 18.01
C GLY A 913 -6.43 15.06 19.48
N ASP A 914 -7.58 14.58 19.98
CA ASP A 914 -8.00 14.65 21.38
C ASP A 914 -7.07 13.83 22.27
N LEU A 915 -6.70 12.61 21.86
CA LEU A 915 -5.75 11.76 22.59
C LEU A 915 -4.35 12.40 22.71
N TYR A 916 -3.89 13.16 21.71
CA TYR A 916 -2.68 13.99 21.81
C TYR A 916 -2.89 15.30 22.60
N TYR A 917 -4.09 15.88 22.57
CA TYR A 917 -4.47 17.13 23.26
C TYR A 917 -4.63 16.97 24.78
N TYR A 918 -5.22 15.87 25.25
CA TYR A 918 -5.31 15.59 26.69
C TYR A 918 -4.02 14.97 27.22
N GLY A 919 -3.37 14.13 26.40
CA GLY A 919 -2.35 13.20 26.90
C GLY A 919 -2.99 12.01 27.62
N GLY A 920 -2.21 10.96 27.84
CA GLY A 920 -2.69 9.73 28.48
C GLY A 920 -1.74 9.24 29.55
N ASN A 921 -2.17 8.24 30.33
CA ASN A 921 -1.30 7.58 31.31
C ASN A 921 0.01 7.13 30.63
N ASN A 922 1.12 7.70 31.08
CA ASN A 922 2.49 7.53 30.52
C ASN A 922 2.82 8.25 29.18
N ARG A 923 2.06 9.26 28.72
CA ARG A 923 2.47 10.13 27.59
C ARG A 923 2.26 11.63 27.85
N PRO A 924 3.22 12.50 27.51
CA PRO A 924 3.04 13.95 27.55
C PRO A 924 2.07 14.44 26.47
N ARG A 925 1.44 15.58 26.73
CA ARG A 925 0.59 16.35 25.81
C ARG A 925 1.38 16.76 24.55
N ASP A 926 0.89 16.43 23.35
CA ASP A 926 1.48 16.88 22.08
C ASP A 926 0.50 17.77 21.29
N LEU A 927 0.50 19.04 21.68
CA LEU A 927 -0.24 20.10 21.00
C LEU A 927 0.16 20.26 19.51
N SER A 928 1.37 19.85 19.12
CA SER A 928 1.84 19.99 17.73
C SER A 928 1.27 18.93 16.80
N MET A 929 0.98 17.73 17.32
CA MET A 929 0.28 16.67 16.58
C MET A 929 -1.24 16.86 16.63
N SER A 930 -1.77 17.24 17.79
CA SER A 930 -3.17 17.65 17.95
C SER A 930 -3.57 18.74 16.94
N LEU A 931 -2.81 19.84 16.85
CA LEU A 931 -3.07 20.93 15.90
C LEU A 931 -3.09 20.46 14.43
N LYS A 932 -2.18 19.57 14.02
CA LYS A 932 -2.14 19.04 12.65
C LYS A 932 -3.38 18.18 12.34
N LEU A 933 -3.83 17.38 13.30
CA LEU A 933 -4.97 16.48 13.12
C LEU A 933 -6.29 17.26 13.06
N TYR A 934 -6.49 18.24 13.95
CA TYR A 934 -7.64 19.15 13.86
C TYR A 934 -7.62 20.02 12.59
N MET A 935 -6.43 20.47 12.15
CA MET A 935 -6.24 21.16 10.86
C MET A 935 -6.68 20.28 9.68
N GLN A 936 -6.33 18.99 9.70
CA GLN A 936 -6.73 18.06 8.65
C GLN A 936 -8.25 17.76 8.66
N ALA A 937 -8.89 17.71 9.84
CA ALA A 937 -10.34 17.59 9.94
C ALA A 937 -11.06 18.86 9.44
N ALA A 938 -10.57 20.06 9.81
CA ALA A 938 -11.10 21.33 9.31
C ALA A 938 -10.96 21.47 7.78
N LEU A 939 -9.85 20.96 7.20
CA LEU A 939 -9.65 20.88 5.75
C LEU A 939 -10.61 19.91 5.03
N GLN A 940 -11.21 18.95 5.76
CA GLN A 940 -12.30 18.10 5.26
C GLN A 940 -13.69 18.75 5.41
N GLY A 941 -13.76 19.97 5.96
CA GLY A 941 -15.01 20.69 6.20
C GLY A 941 -15.71 20.32 7.51
N ASP A 942 -15.02 19.64 8.44
CA ASP A 942 -15.60 19.22 9.72
C ASP A 942 -15.67 20.38 10.73
N SER A 943 -16.88 20.68 11.21
CA SER A 943 -17.15 21.78 12.15
C SER A 943 -16.43 21.62 13.50
N GLN A 944 -16.28 20.39 14.01
CA GLN A 944 -15.54 20.15 15.25
C GLN A 944 -14.02 20.37 15.06
N GLY A 945 -13.52 20.20 13.83
CA GLY A 945 -12.15 20.58 13.46
C GLY A 945 -11.91 22.09 13.68
N PHE A 946 -12.83 22.93 13.18
CA PHE A 946 -12.77 24.38 13.38
C PHE A 946 -12.96 24.77 14.86
N TYR A 947 -13.89 24.14 15.58
CA TYR A 947 -14.09 24.34 17.02
C TYR A 947 -12.81 24.10 17.83
N ASN A 948 -12.16 22.96 17.60
CA ASN A 948 -10.95 22.57 18.31
C ASN A 948 -9.77 23.49 17.96
N LEU A 949 -9.60 23.91 16.69
CA LEU A 949 -8.59 24.91 16.31
C LEU A 949 -8.80 26.26 17.01
N ALA A 950 -10.05 26.75 17.06
CA ALA A 950 -10.37 28.01 17.74
C ALA A 950 -10.03 27.97 19.24
N ARG A 951 -10.29 26.82 19.89
CA ARG A 951 -9.92 26.56 21.29
C ARG A 951 -8.40 26.52 21.51
N LEU A 952 -7.63 25.93 20.59
CA LEU A 952 -6.16 25.99 20.67
C LEU A 952 -5.63 27.44 20.62
N VAL A 953 -6.23 28.30 19.78
CA VAL A 953 -5.87 29.73 19.70
C VAL A 953 -6.23 30.47 21.00
N GLN A 954 -7.35 30.13 21.65
CA GLN A 954 -7.70 30.66 22.98
C GLN A 954 -6.73 30.21 24.08
N GLU A 955 -6.19 28.98 24.00
CA GLU A 955 -5.10 28.50 24.87
C GLU A 955 -3.72 29.14 24.54
N GLY A 956 -3.68 30.13 23.64
CA GLY A 956 -2.46 30.89 23.29
C GLY A 956 -1.58 30.22 22.22
N ILE A 957 -2.07 29.17 21.56
CA ILE A 957 -1.29 28.40 20.59
C ILE A 957 -1.41 29.05 19.20
N SER A 958 -0.32 29.65 18.72
CA SER A 958 -0.27 30.28 17.40
C SER A 958 -0.31 29.23 16.27
N ILE A 959 -1.35 29.25 15.44
CA ILE A 959 -1.40 28.45 14.20
C ILE A 959 -0.36 29.00 13.19
N PRO A 960 0.54 28.17 12.64
CA PRO A 960 1.48 28.59 11.61
C PRO A 960 0.80 29.14 10.34
N ASP A 961 1.32 30.24 9.82
CA ASP A 961 0.77 31.02 8.72
C ASP A 961 0.55 30.19 7.44
N HIS A 962 1.45 29.22 7.17
CA HIS A 962 1.32 28.31 6.04
C HIS A 962 0.15 27.33 6.17
N LEU A 963 -0.31 27.00 7.39
CA LEU A 963 -1.51 26.16 7.59
C LEU A 963 -2.80 26.98 7.46
N LEU A 964 -2.80 28.23 7.93
CA LEU A 964 -3.91 29.17 7.72
C LEU A 964 -4.16 29.40 6.22
N GLN A 965 -3.10 29.49 5.41
CA GLN A 965 -3.20 29.56 3.94
C GLN A 965 -3.89 28.33 3.33
N HIS A 966 -3.71 27.12 3.85
CA HIS A 966 -4.41 25.93 3.35
C HIS A 966 -5.92 25.97 3.66
N LEU A 967 -6.33 26.62 4.76
CA LEU A 967 -7.75 26.89 5.06
C LEU A 967 -8.33 28.07 4.28
N ASN A 968 -7.56 28.76 3.43
CA ASN A 968 -7.92 30.07 2.86
C ASN A 968 -8.28 31.09 3.98
N ILE A 969 -7.42 31.20 5.00
CA ILE A 969 -7.45 32.26 6.01
C ILE A 969 -6.20 33.12 5.81
N ASP A 970 -6.36 34.37 5.35
CA ASP A 970 -5.26 35.32 5.27
C ASP A 970 -5.07 36.02 6.63
N LYS A 971 -3.99 35.67 7.33
CA LYS A 971 -3.62 36.22 8.64
C LYS A 971 -3.44 37.75 8.64
N SER A 972 -3.23 38.40 7.50
CA SER A 972 -3.18 39.86 7.42
C SER A 972 -4.54 40.52 7.69
N LEU A 973 -5.65 39.80 7.48
CA LEU A 973 -7.02 40.23 7.81
C LEU A 973 -7.36 39.99 9.29
N TYR A 974 -6.68 39.03 9.94
CA TYR A 974 -6.93 38.59 11.32
C TYR A 974 -5.67 38.71 12.19
N PRO A 975 -5.19 39.94 12.46
CA PRO A 975 -3.89 40.17 13.13
C PRO A 975 -3.88 39.86 14.64
N THR A 976 -5.05 39.69 15.27
CA THR A 976 -5.16 39.32 16.71
C THR A 976 -5.69 37.90 16.87
N SER A 977 -5.30 37.23 17.96
CA SER A 977 -5.85 35.92 18.35
C SER A 977 -7.37 35.95 18.43
N GLU A 978 -7.96 37.01 19.02
CA GLU A 978 -9.40 37.23 19.08
C GLU A 978 -10.06 37.25 17.70
N SER A 979 -9.49 37.99 16.74
CA SER A 979 -10.03 38.06 15.37
C SER A 979 -9.96 36.71 14.64
N LEU A 980 -8.89 35.94 14.86
CA LEU A 980 -8.72 34.60 14.28
C LEU A 980 -9.64 33.56 14.93
N THR A 981 -9.83 33.63 16.25
CA THR A 981 -10.78 32.78 16.99
C THR A 981 -12.22 33.04 16.54
N LEU A 982 -12.59 34.30 16.28
CA LEU A 982 -13.92 34.64 15.75
C LEU A 982 -14.16 34.03 14.37
N GLU A 983 -13.22 34.21 13.43
CA GLU A 983 -13.27 33.60 12.08
C GLU A 983 -13.41 32.07 12.13
N LEU A 984 -12.64 31.41 13.00
CA LEU A 984 -12.70 29.95 13.15
C LEU A 984 -14.05 29.49 13.72
N TYR A 985 -14.65 30.21 14.67
CA TYR A 985 -16.01 29.87 15.15
C TYR A 985 -17.12 30.22 14.16
N GLN A 986 -16.95 31.25 13.33
CA GLN A 986 -17.88 31.55 12.23
C GLN A 986 -17.87 30.42 11.18
N ARG A 987 -16.68 29.88 10.85
CA ARG A 987 -16.55 28.70 9.98
C ARG A 987 -17.06 27.42 10.62
N CYS A 988 -16.87 27.23 11.93
CA CYS A 988 -17.50 26.15 12.69
C CYS A 988 -19.03 26.16 12.46
N GLN A 989 -19.66 27.33 12.58
CA GLN A 989 -21.10 27.50 12.37
C GLN A 989 -21.51 27.29 10.91
N SER A 990 -20.78 27.82 9.92
CA SER A 990 -21.10 27.63 8.50
C SER A 990 -20.86 26.19 8.00
N HIS A 991 -20.23 25.34 8.80
CA HIS A 991 -19.98 23.92 8.52
C HIS A 991 -20.78 22.96 9.41
N SER A 992 -21.65 23.44 10.31
CA SER A 992 -22.60 22.56 11.02
C SER A 992 -23.79 22.22 10.13
N SER A 993 -24.14 20.93 10.03
CA SER A 993 -25.18 20.40 9.14
C SER A 993 -26.61 20.87 9.43
N ASP A 994 -26.85 21.34 10.65
CA ASP A 994 -28.17 21.56 11.21
C ASP A 994 -28.48 23.05 11.26
N GLU A 995 -28.95 23.64 10.17
CA GLU A 995 -29.33 25.07 10.12
C GLU A 995 -30.46 25.44 11.11
N GLU A 996 -31.24 24.44 11.56
CA GLU A 996 -32.37 24.62 12.48
C GLU A 996 -32.03 24.41 13.97
N SER A 997 -30.79 24.01 14.33
CA SER A 997 -30.43 23.68 15.73
C SER A 997 -29.35 24.60 16.32
N LEU A 998 -29.40 24.82 17.64
CA LEU A 998 -28.41 25.61 18.37
C LEU A 998 -27.10 24.81 18.53
N SER A 999 -26.28 24.81 17.49
CA SER A 999 -25.02 24.08 17.44
C SER A 999 -24.00 24.56 18.50
N PRO A 1000 -23.06 23.72 18.96
CA PRO A 1000 -22.00 24.13 19.89
C PRO A 1000 -21.16 25.31 19.39
N CYS A 1001 -20.96 25.41 18.06
CA CYS A 1001 -20.35 26.58 17.42
C CYS A 1001 -21.13 27.87 17.72
N SER A 1002 -22.46 27.82 17.59
CA SER A 1002 -23.36 28.96 17.83
C SER A 1002 -23.34 29.41 19.29
N PHE A 1003 -23.36 28.46 20.24
CA PHE A 1003 -23.19 28.78 21.66
C PHE A 1003 -21.82 29.41 21.95
N MET A 1004 -20.75 28.95 21.31
CA MET A 1004 -19.40 29.48 21.55
C MET A 1004 -19.20 30.87 20.92
N LEU A 1005 -19.85 31.17 19.78
CA LEU A 1005 -19.94 32.54 19.24
C LEU A 1005 -20.67 33.48 20.21
N ILE A 1006 -21.82 33.06 20.75
CA ILE A 1006 -22.58 33.84 21.74
C ILE A 1006 -21.73 34.08 23.00
N TYR A 1007 -21.05 33.04 23.51
CA TYR A 1007 -20.12 33.18 24.63
C TYR A 1007 -18.98 34.16 24.33
N PHE A 1008 -18.36 34.07 23.15
CA PHE A 1008 -17.27 34.96 22.74
C PHE A 1008 -17.73 36.42 22.63
N HIS A 1009 -18.92 36.68 22.09
CA HIS A 1009 -19.51 38.02 22.04
C HIS A 1009 -19.88 38.56 23.44
N ILE A 1010 -20.42 37.73 24.33
CA ILE A 1010 -20.68 38.12 25.73
C ILE A 1010 -19.37 38.42 26.47
N HIS A 1011 -18.35 37.59 26.30
CA HIS A 1011 -17.05 37.72 26.96
C HIS A 1011 -16.29 38.97 26.52
N THR A 1012 -16.21 39.21 25.20
CA THR A 1012 -15.61 40.44 24.65
C THR A 1012 -16.37 41.71 25.06
N ALA A 1013 -17.72 41.68 25.05
CA ALA A 1013 -18.53 42.78 25.57
C ALA A 1013 -18.24 43.03 27.06
N TRP A 1014 -18.24 42.00 27.89
CA TRP A 1014 -17.98 42.08 29.34
C TRP A 1014 -16.61 42.72 29.66
N HIS A 1015 -15.55 42.31 28.97
CA HIS A 1015 -14.22 42.91 29.12
C HIS A 1015 -14.17 44.37 28.63
N SER A 1016 -14.84 44.69 27.51
CA SER A 1016 -14.91 46.06 26.99
C SER A 1016 -15.68 47.03 27.92
N ILE A 1017 -16.66 46.53 28.68
CA ILE A 1017 -17.48 47.31 29.61
C ILE A 1017 -16.74 47.53 30.93
N LEU A 1018 -16.08 46.50 31.48
CA LEU A 1018 -15.47 46.59 32.81
C LEU A 1018 -14.22 47.48 32.83
N CYS A 1019 -13.32 47.40 31.85
CA CYS A 1019 -12.06 48.15 31.87
C CYS A 1019 -12.25 49.68 31.96
N PRO A 1020 -13.11 50.34 31.14
CA PRO A 1020 -13.36 51.77 31.28
C PRO A 1020 -14.11 52.10 32.57
N HIS A 1021 -15.17 51.35 32.91
CA HIS A 1021 -16.05 51.73 34.02
C HIS A 1021 -15.43 51.48 35.41
N LEU A 1022 -14.47 50.56 35.56
CA LEU A 1022 -13.65 50.48 36.77
C LEU A 1022 -12.71 51.69 36.92
N ILE A 1023 -12.08 52.16 35.83
CA ILE A 1023 -11.17 53.32 35.88
C ILE A 1023 -11.95 54.60 36.18
N TYR A 1024 -13.05 54.86 35.47
CA TYR A 1024 -13.92 56.02 35.75
C TYR A 1024 -14.65 55.90 37.09
N GLY A 1025 -15.02 54.68 37.52
CA GLY A 1025 -15.61 54.41 38.83
C GLY A 1025 -14.66 54.72 39.98
N VAL A 1026 -13.45 54.16 39.97
CA VAL A 1026 -12.42 54.44 40.99
C VAL A 1026 -11.97 55.89 40.94
N GLY A 1027 -11.82 56.49 39.74
CA GLY A 1027 -11.48 57.91 39.59
C GLY A 1027 -12.54 58.85 40.18
N SER A 1028 -13.83 58.59 39.92
CA SER A 1028 -14.93 59.38 40.49
C SER A 1028 -15.15 59.11 41.99
N LEU A 1029 -14.88 57.90 42.47
CA LEU A 1029 -14.89 57.58 43.91
C LEU A 1029 -13.76 58.32 44.65
N LEU A 1030 -12.54 58.33 44.11
CA LEU A 1030 -11.41 59.08 44.68
C LEU A 1030 -11.67 60.60 44.65
N LEU A 1031 -12.23 61.13 43.56
CA LEU A 1031 -12.59 62.54 43.45
C LEU A 1031 -13.68 62.94 44.46
N SER A 1032 -14.73 62.12 44.62
CA SER A 1032 -15.81 62.39 45.57
C SER A 1032 -15.36 62.22 47.03
N VAL A 1033 -14.47 61.27 47.34
CA VAL A 1033 -13.82 61.16 48.67
C VAL A 1033 -12.94 62.38 48.95
N ALA A 1034 -12.19 62.89 47.97
CA ALA A 1034 -11.39 64.10 48.14
C ALA A 1034 -12.27 65.34 48.39
N VAL A 1035 -13.35 65.51 47.62
CA VAL A 1035 -14.34 66.59 47.82
C VAL A 1035 -15.03 66.47 49.18
N ALA A 1036 -15.43 65.26 49.60
CA ALA A 1036 -16.03 65.02 50.92
C ALA A 1036 -15.04 65.33 52.06
N GLY A 1037 -13.76 64.98 51.91
CA GLY A 1037 -12.70 65.33 52.87
C GLY A 1037 -12.51 66.83 53.02
N ILE A 1038 -12.55 67.59 51.93
CA ILE A 1038 -12.55 69.06 51.95
C ILE A 1038 -13.80 69.59 52.66
N PHE A 1039 -14.98 69.03 52.39
CA PHE A 1039 -16.25 69.46 52.98
C PHE A 1039 -16.36 69.17 54.49
N LEU A 1040 -15.86 68.02 54.96
CA LEU A 1040 -15.75 67.74 56.39
C LEU A 1040 -14.75 68.69 57.08
N ARG A 1041 -13.61 68.97 56.44
CA ARG A 1041 -12.61 69.90 56.97
C ARG A 1041 -13.14 71.33 57.08
N ALA A 1042 -14.06 71.73 56.21
CA ALA A 1042 -14.77 73.01 56.32
C ALA A 1042 -15.80 73.01 57.48
N ARG A 1043 -16.61 71.95 57.62
CA ARG A 1043 -17.62 71.86 58.69
C ARG A 1043 -17.04 71.80 60.11
N LEU A 1044 -15.87 71.18 60.29
CA LEU A 1044 -15.20 71.09 61.60
C LEU A 1044 -14.64 72.43 62.13
N VAL A 1045 -14.78 73.53 61.39
CA VAL A 1045 -14.32 74.88 61.77
C VAL A 1045 -15.49 75.81 62.18
N GLN A 1046 -16.75 75.38 62.00
CA GLN A 1046 -17.93 76.20 62.28
C GLN A 1046 -19.03 75.42 63.02
N ASP A 1047 -18.90 75.33 64.36
CA ASP A 1047 -20.05 75.36 65.28
C ASP A 1047 -19.60 75.46 66.75
N VAL A 1048 -19.75 76.66 67.35
CA VAL A 1048 -19.64 76.91 68.80
C VAL A 1048 -20.58 78.07 69.19
N GLY A 1049 -21.68 77.79 69.90
CA GLY A 1049 -22.54 78.82 70.51
C GLY A 1049 -24.04 78.47 70.53
N PRO A 1050 -24.84 78.75 71.60
CA PRO A 1050 -26.04 77.93 71.87
C PRO A 1050 -27.36 78.67 72.24
N GLU A 1051 -28.43 77.86 72.39
CA GLU A 1051 -29.69 78.04 73.16
C GLU A 1051 -30.67 79.23 72.90
N SER A 1052 -31.96 78.91 72.64
CA SER A 1052 -33.00 78.87 73.71
C SER A 1052 -34.48 78.68 73.23
N ARG A 1053 -35.40 78.54 74.21
CA ARG A 1053 -36.86 78.21 74.26
C ARG A 1053 -37.78 79.27 73.56
N ARG A 1054 -39.09 79.16 73.23
CA ARG A 1054 -40.29 78.22 73.32
C ARG A 1054 -41.42 78.85 72.40
N GLN A 1055 -42.73 78.49 72.21
CA GLN A 1055 -43.76 77.45 72.57
C GLN A 1055 -44.89 77.48 71.48
N GLN A 1056 -45.69 76.42 71.19
CA GLN A 1056 -47.13 76.14 71.53
C GLN A 1056 -48.19 77.26 71.36
N VAL A 1057 -49.46 77.04 70.94
CA VAL A 1057 -50.43 75.92 71.14
C VAL A 1057 -51.29 75.56 69.87
N VAL A 1058 -51.92 74.36 69.84
CA VAL A 1058 -52.60 73.64 68.73
C VAL A 1058 -54.16 73.66 68.78
N HIS A 1059 -54.87 73.59 67.64
CA HIS A 1059 -56.23 72.99 67.49
C HIS A 1059 -56.58 72.61 66.01
N SER A 1060 -57.77 72.01 65.72
CA SER A 1060 -58.05 71.30 64.43
C SER A 1060 -59.54 70.88 64.17
N ALA A 1061 -59.87 70.60 62.88
CA ALA A 1061 -60.93 69.66 62.36
C ALA A 1061 -62.44 70.06 62.42
N PRO A 1062 -63.41 69.40 61.71
CA PRO A 1062 -63.42 68.75 60.35
C PRO A 1062 -64.75 68.88 59.49
N SER A 1063 -64.80 68.23 58.29
CA SER A 1063 -65.99 67.57 57.63
C SER A 1063 -66.85 68.34 56.53
N PRO A 1064 -67.88 67.76 55.82
CA PRO A 1064 -67.85 67.56 54.34
C PRO A 1064 -69.19 67.81 53.53
N ALA A 1065 -69.38 67.16 52.34
CA ALA A 1065 -70.56 67.06 51.39
C ALA A 1065 -70.56 68.02 50.16
N ALA A 1066 -71.24 67.81 49.00
CA ALA A 1066 -71.78 66.64 48.25
C ALA A 1066 -72.27 67.05 46.81
N ASP A 1067 -72.62 66.09 45.92
CA ASP A 1067 -73.53 66.16 44.72
C ASP A 1067 -73.20 67.13 43.51
N SER A 1068 -73.74 67.04 42.27
CA SER A 1068 -74.37 65.97 41.44
C SER A 1068 -74.47 66.34 39.91
N ASP A 1069 -74.87 65.37 39.06
CA ASP A 1069 -75.75 65.45 37.86
C ASP A 1069 -75.35 65.90 36.40
N ASN A 1070 -75.84 65.07 35.44
CA ASN A 1070 -76.38 65.35 34.07
C ASN A 1070 -75.51 65.47 32.77
N SER A 1071 -76.22 65.46 31.63
CA SER A 1071 -75.83 65.04 30.24
C SER A 1071 -76.64 65.83 29.17
N PRO A 1072 -76.91 65.43 27.88
CA PRO A 1072 -76.34 64.44 26.90
C PRO A 1072 -76.13 65.05 25.46
N VAL A 1073 -76.30 64.27 24.35
CA VAL A 1073 -76.58 64.65 22.92
C VAL A 1073 -75.33 65.00 22.03
N THR A 1074 -75.16 64.69 20.72
CA THR A 1074 -75.98 64.18 19.56
C THR A 1074 -75.18 63.29 18.55
N GLU A 1075 -75.87 62.36 17.83
CA GLU A 1075 -75.90 62.05 16.35
C GLU A 1075 -74.64 62.05 15.40
N GLN A 1076 -74.58 61.44 14.19
CA GLN A 1076 -75.54 60.69 13.31
C GLN A 1076 -74.85 59.74 12.26
N THR A 1077 -75.58 58.70 11.78
CA THR A 1077 -75.61 57.96 10.44
C THR A 1077 -74.37 57.79 9.51
N GLU A 1078 -74.22 56.76 8.64
CA GLU A 1078 -74.80 55.39 8.35
C GLU A 1078 -73.65 54.54 7.68
N SER A 1079 -73.70 53.39 6.99
CA SER A 1079 -74.65 52.37 6.44
C SER A 1079 -73.96 50.96 6.47
N SER A 1080 -74.49 49.74 6.24
CA SER A 1080 -75.63 49.12 5.51
C SER A 1080 -75.41 48.83 4.00
N THR A 1081 -75.72 47.64 3.44
CA THR A 1081 -75.93 46.21 3.87
C THR A 1081 -75.68 45.34 2.58
N ARG A 1082 -75.58 44.00 2.47
CA ARG A 1082 -75.95 42.72 3.15
C ARG A 1082 -74.76 41.72 3.00
N ASP A 1083 -74.63 40.50 3.57
CA ASP A 1083 -75.48 39.39 4.06
C ASP A 1083 -76.01 38.34 3.04
N VAL A 1084 -75.55 37.08 3.19
CA VAL A 1084 -76.37 35.87 3.51
C VAL A 1084 -75.44 34.72 4.00
N SER A 1085 -75.98 33.89 4.90
CA SER A 1085 -75.37 32.81 5.71
C SER A 1085 -74.81 31.58 4.93
N SER A 1086 -74.11 30.58 5.53
CA SER A 1086 -74.11 30.10 6.93
C SER A 1086 -72.90 29.23 7.34
N ASN A 1087 -72.46 29.36 8.61
CA ASN A 1087 -72.04 28.38 9.64
C ASN A 1087 -71.25 27.10 9.25
N SER A 1088 -70.31 26.58 10.06
CA SER A 1088 -69.68 26.95 11.35
C SER A 1088 -68.18 26.51 11.31
N GLU A 1089 -67.28 26.60 12.31
CA GLU A 1089 -67.39 26.79 13.77
C GLU A 1089 -66.04 27.27 14.33
N ALA A 1090 -66.01 28.30 15.18
CA ALA A 1090 -64.83 28.70 15.97
C ALA A 1090 -65.26 29.60 17.14
N GLU A 1091 -64.81 29.29 18.35
CA GLU A 1091 -65.21 30.00 19.57
C GLU A 1091 -64.44 31.32 19.79
N ALA A 1092 -65.04 32.25 20.53
CA ALA A 1092 -64.54 33.60 20.73
C ALA A 1092 -64.47 33.98 22.21
N LEU A 1093 -63.53 34.88 22.56
CA LEU A 1093 -63.55 35.62 23.82
C LEU A 1093 -63.02 37.06 23.59
N PRO A 1094 -63.74 38.14 23.99
CA PRO A 1094 -63.38 39.51 23.63
C PRO A 1094 -63.02 40.41 24.84
N PHE A 1095 -62.92 41.71 24.54
CA PHE A 1095 -62.88 42.87 25.43
C PHE A 1095 -61.56 43.35 26.04
N HIS A 1096 -61.26 44.60 25.69
CA HIS A 1096 -60.26 45.46 26.29
C HIS A 1096 -61.01 46.61 26.99
N ARG A 1097 -60.91 46.75 28.33
CA ARG A 1097 -60.94 48.02 29.11
C ARG A 1097 -61.09 47.78 30.63
N ALA A 1098 -59.96 47.83 31.34
CA ALA A 1098 -59.90 48.06 32.79
C ALA A 1098 -58.63 48.84 33.19
N SER A 1099 -58.01 49.53 32.22
CA SER A 1099 -56.74 50.21 32.34
C SER A 1099 -56.88 51.59 32.98
N VAL A 1100 -56.62 51.65 34.29
CA VAL A 1100 -56.00 52.79 35.03
C VAL A 1100 -55.76 52.39 36.48
N HIS A 1101 -56.72 51.72 37.14
CA HIS A 1101 -56.64 51.40 38.57
C HIS A 1101 -55.58 50.32 38.91
N PHE A 1102 -55.29 49.43 37.95
CA PHE A 1102 -54.20 48.43 38.05
C PHE A 1102 -52.80 49.08 38.10
N ILE A 1103 -52.59 50.18 37.36
CA ILE A 1103 -51.27 50.80 37.18
C ILE A 1103 -50.77 51.45 38.49
N ILE A 1104 -51.68 52.12 39.22
CA ILE A 1104 -51.35 52.80 40.49
C ILE A 1104 -51.02 51.78 41.60
N ARG A 1105 -51.65 50.60 41.59
CA ARG A 1105 -51.32 49.52 42.53
C ARG A 1105 -49.94 48.94 42.24
N ASN A 1106 -49.66 48.60 40.99
CA ASN A 1106 -48.40 47.95 40.60
C ASN A 1106 -47.17 48.86 40.82
N MET A 1107 -47.28 50.18 40.64
CA MET A 1107 -46.15 51.09 40.94
C MET A 1107 -45.66 51.01 42.39
N LYS A 1108 -46.54 50.74 43.37
CA LYS A 1108 -46.14 50.60 44.78
C LYS A 1108 -45.46 49.25 45.09
N GLU A 1109 -45.72 48.21 44.30
CA GLU A 1109 -45.00 46.93 44.41
C GLU A 1109 -43.67 46.96 43.63
N ILE A 1110 -43.63 47.59 42.45
CA ILE A 1110 -42.40 47.79 41.67
C ILE A 1110 -41.33 48.54 42.48
N ILE A 1111 -41.71 49.62 43.18
CA ILE A 1111 -40.78 50.40 44.03
C ILE A 1111 -40.29 49.58 45.24
N ARG A 1112 -41.09 48.64 45.76
CA ARG A 1112 -40.66 47.74 46.83
C ARG A 1112 -39.67 46.70 46.29
N ASN A 1113 -40.03 46.00 45.22
CA ASN A 1113 -39.20 44.99 44.58
C ASN A 1113 -37.85 45.58 44.12
N TYR A 1114 -37.79 46.83 43.68
CA TYR A 1114 -36.52 47.48 43.29
C TYR A 1114 -35.52 47.58 44.46
N ARG A 1115 -36.00 47.73 45.70
CA ARG A 1115 -35.16 47.77 46.90
C ARG A 1115 -34.63 46.38 47.26
N ASP A 1116 -35.46 45.36 47.14
CA ASP A 1116 -35.11 43.98 47.46
C ASP A 1116 -34.23 43.35 46.35
N ILE A 1117 -34.40 43.77 45.09
CA ILE A 1117 -33.48 43.49 43.97
C ILE A 1117 -32.13 44.15 44.22
N LEU A 1118 -32.06 45.42 44.66
CA LEU A 1118 -30.78 46.05 45.00
C LEU A 1118 -30.05 45.30 46.12
N ALA A 1119 -30.76 44.91 47.18
CA ALA A 1119 -30.20 44.10 48.27
C ALA A 1119 -29.69 42.74 47.77
N SER A 1120 -30.45 42.10 46.88
CA SER A 1120 -30.08 40.82 46.26
C SER A 1120 -28.84 40.95 45.36
N MET A 1121 -28.74 42.01 44.55
CA MET A 1121 -27.57 42.26 43.70
C MET A 1121 -26.32 42.62 44.50
N VAL A 1122 -26.46 43.31 45.63
CA VAL A 1122 -25.34 43.54 46.57
C VAL A 1122 -24.91 42.23 47.23
N ALA A 1123 -25.85 41.39 47.67
CA ALA A 1123 -25.52 40.07 48.24
C ALA A 1123 -24.83 39.15 47.22
N VAL A 1124 -25.34 39.09 45.98
CA VAL A 1124 -24.72 38.34 44.88
C VAL A 1124 -23.35 38.92 44.51
N GLY A 1125 -23.19 40.24 44.47
CA GLY A 1125 -21.88 40.88 44.26
C GLY A 1125 -20.86 40.55 45.33
N ILE A 1126 -21.27 40.50 46.61
CA ILE A 1126 -20.40 40.08 47.73
C ILE A 1126 -20.07 38.59 47.62
N CYS A 1127 -21.02 37.73 47.28
CA CYS A 1127 -20.76 36.30 47.05
C CYS A 1127 -19.78 36.06 45.89
N ILE A 1128 -19.95 36.76 44.76
CA ILE A 1128 -19.04 36.68 43.61
C ILE A 1128 -17.64 37.16 44.02
N TYR A 1129 -17.53 38.28 44.74
CA TYR A 1129 -16.26 38.79 45.24
C TYR A 1129 -15.55 37.81 46.21
N CYS A 1130 -16.32 37.12 47.06
CA CYS A 1130 -15.76 36.09 47.95
C CYS A 1130 -15.30 34.84 47.19
N VAL A 1131 -16.00 34.45 46.12
CA VAL A 1131 -15.59 33.33 45.26
C VAL A 1131 -14.35 33.68 44.43
N THR A 1132 -14.25 34.89 43.87
CA THR A 1132 -13.07 35.33 43.11
C THR A 1132 -11.85 35.69 43.98
N CYS A 1133 -11.99 35.67 45.31
CA CYS A 1133 -10.86 35.75 46.25
C CYS A 1133 -10.46 34.37 46.82
N ALA A 1134 -11.05 33.27 46.33
CA ALA A 1134 -10.87 31.92 46.84
C ALA A 1134 -10.56 30.87 45.74
N MET A 1135 -10.23 31.32 44.52
CA MET A 1135 -9.73 30.52 43.39
C MET A 1135 -8.45 31.13 42.84
#